data_AF-A0A8H3W928-F1
#
_entry.id   AF-A0A8H3W928-F1
#
_cell.length_a   1.000
_cell.length_b   1.000
_cell.length_c   1.000
_cell.angle_alpha   90.00
_cell.angle_beta   90.00
_cell.angle_gamma   90.00
#
_symmetry.space_group_name_H-M   'P 1'
#
loop_
_entity.id
_entity.type
_entity.pdbx_description
1 polymer ?
#
loop_
_entity_poly.entity_id
_entity_poly.type
_entity_poly.pdbx_seq_one_letter_code
_entity_poly.pdbx_strand_id
1 'polypeptide(L)'
;MDGYPVGSLDHNIPHIVLAGLTSAPAKELPLSAELRDQAILLRSELPGLETPDAESLRDYIVRQDGRNQPWNGRDSGKPYKLRVTVAGRSFVLPPRRARLPEGIEAPEGVPVLHSPFSPLTPVSPLYPDGLMNTEWLQKHEDMVPSVYVSFYTLTSDPTLATLHDNQLKTDINNLKAALGKSGYRTRLAVVLLSDGTASSSMVDLVQDRLDNIRKGVALDAKTFFYLSPGELSIDLEHTADSMLAAVFLQALEYYRDLGRHARKKRGRGIAPQPTVPPTSTSQTLSVQDWNVRYDFKTGIFAEFRQEMDAALRSYDQAYEELLSQDVMDIIPSWSPRWNEARMLADTIAIRGIRCVLWGAQTTSAVRRWQMHRDRIADFVDRRGRGTNNYGWEAWESRWAVVMANLIERVDVRSLAPSTKTLYLQPEKAAAVDKLQPWDMLHHTGYWYRTAAEHLAARRRLARSIPESDRRSPDTTPASAVASKAFTYDTYMCPDPHEEFPLQGMGVNHSQLIIDLLMAARSQFQARRQHRISAELSLECAKEMVNLKAWKDIVAILRPLWEDMSFREEGWTNIAEDLSWVLRAAAAHTGNAELVVAIDWELMNKRFTRRPKWHYDISRSLEALSIESKPTVTINDDISSFISASFIFKGEDGKAGETCQAQLAIKSDAFSDAAPVTLKGLRVDFEGSLKTITLDHAAESDAATAKGAVSLSNVPLKETARAGEAEEGASVLSGSANLTIVPGSTNVYEMAIPLREPGEARADSVTLLLETDAFRLDYTVDFRDLGAADFWFSPSLARRRIVRQSAHIIQVQPRPPKMEIKLAKPLDQFYANEPMELLLDVFNAEDEEAVAKLEVHVFGEQIPAFRVQAADQDEHNAEAGQEEAKLTGLPLGTLGTSQSTRVKVSLDPIQLTTSYDVTLRVFYHLISDPATLVMQILPVQLNVVNPFEANYDLIPRLHPDPWPSLFDHEDVQDPNITDDAAIQPRGLAQKWCLVCHFASFASEDLEIISMDAEVLSCQNNARCTTISRPEIAADGLRISPKQMQEAQFNLVAQKYSLDDRGPASLDLAFVLKWRRTSSTSSTVNTTTMLVPRYIVLGTEPRVLASYTLANPATGLVNLNVFIENASSHFLTFGLSMEPSDEFAFSGAKQTTMHVLPVSRRSATYRLLPLVRGAFIRPSLVVRDKYFQKVLRIIPTEGMKIDKDGLLVWIPPEEEEEEDS
;
A
#
# COMPACT_ATOMS: atom_id res chain seq x y z
N MET A 1 12.61 -24.27 -19.50
CA MET A 1 13.94 -24.91 -19.75
C MET A 1 13.89 -25.79 -21.00
N ASP A 2 13.04 -25.44 -21.98
CA ASP A 2 12.35 -26.45 -22.79
C ASP A 2 13.13 -26.88 -24.05
N GLY A 3 14.39 -26.45 -24.15
CA GLY A 3 15.33 -26.89 -25.19
C GLY A 3 16.09 -28.17 -24.84
N TYR A 4 16.04 -28.61 -23.57
CA TYR A 4 16.59 -29.89 -23.14
C TYR A 4 15.47 -30.96 -23.07
N PRO A 5 15.77 -32.25 -23.28
CA PRO A 5 14.74 -33.28 -23.27
C PRO A 5 14.02 -33.34 -21.92
N VAL A 6 12.70 -33.49 -21.92
CA VAL A 6 11.86 -33.49 -20.70
C VAL A 6 12.37 -34.51 -19.66
N GLY A 7 12.45 -34.11 -18.39
CA GLY A 7 13.04 -34.90 -17.29
C GLY A 7 14.55 -34.70 -17.11
N SER A 8 15.29 -34.25 -18.13
CA SER A 8 16.76 -34.13 -18.03
C SER A 8 17.24 -33.13 -16.98
N LEU A 9 16.49 -32.06 -16.71
CA LEU A 9 16.85 -30.99 -15.77
C LEU A 9 15.93 -30.91 -14.55
N ASP A 10 14.92 -31.78 -14.47
CA ASP A 10 13.93 -31.76 -13.39
C ASP A 10 14.55 -32.10 -12.03
N HIS A 11 13.89 -31.65 -10.97
CA HIS A 11 14.30 -31.99 -9.60
C HIS A 11 13.81 -33.38 -9.25
N ASN A 12 14.79 -34.28 -9.10
CA ASN A 12 14.55 -35.67 -8.73
C ASN A 12 14.08 -35.74 -7.28
N ILE A 13 12.77 -35.93 -7.11
CA ILE A 13 12.12 -36.22 -5.83
C ILE A 13 11.48 -37.61 -5.88
N PRO A 14 11.46 -38.37 -4.77
CA PRO A 14 10.95 -39.73 -4.78
C PRO A 14 9.51 -39.85 -5.32
N HIS A 15 9.36 -40.70 -6.33
CA HIS A 15 8.05 -41.06 -6.90
C HIS A 15 7.34 -42.11 -6.05
N ILE A 16 6.08 -41.83 -5.71
CA ILE A 16 5.17 -42.76 -5.03
C ILE A 16 3.85 -42.90 -5.78
N VAL A 17 3.23 -44.05 -5.65
CA VAL A 17 1.89 -44.33 -6.21
C VAL A 17 0.91 -44.54 -5.06
N LEU A 18 -0.23 -43.85 -5.11
CA LEU A 18 -1.37 -44.05 -4.21
C LEU A 18 -2.42 -44.88 -4.94
N ALA A 19 -2.67 -46.09 -4.47
CA ALA A 19 -3.61 -47.02 -5.07
C ALA A 19 -4.85 -47.20 -4.19
N GLY A 20 -6.03 -47.06 -4.78
CA GLY A 20 -7.31 -47.34 -4.11
C GLY A 20 -8.05 -46.15 -3.50
N LEU A 21 -7.56 -44.92 -3.68
CA LEU A 21 -8.27 -43.67 -3.30
C LEU A 21 -9.11 -43.07 -4.46
N THR A 22 -9.20 -43.77 -5.59
CA THR A 22 -10.02 -43.38 -6.74
C THR A 22 -10.47 -44.63 -7.50
N SER A 23 -11.58 -44.51 -8.22
CA SER A 23 -12.02 -45.50 -9.21
C SER A 23 -11.46 -45.23 -10.62
N ALA A 24 -10.81 -44.07 -10.83
CA ALA A 24 -10.19 -43.73 -12.12
C ALA A 24 -9.00 -44.65 -12.45
N PRO A 25 -8.85 -45.06 -13.74
CA PRO A 25 -7.68 -45.81 -14.16
C PRO A 25 -6.41 -44.97 -14.02
N ALA A 26 -5.27 -45.63 -13.79
CA ALA A 26 -3.97 -44.96 -13.79
C ALA A 26 -3.68 -44.32 -15.16
N LYS A 27 -2.97 -43.19 -15.15
CA LYS A 27 -2.47 -42.56 -16.39
C LYS A 27 -1.61 -43.57 -17.17
N GLU A 28 -1.83 -43.66 -18.48
CA GLU A 28 -1.00 -44.51 -19.33
C GLU A 28 0.48 -44.11 -19.25
N LEU A 29 1.33 -45.10 -19.00
CA LEU A 29 2.78 -44.89 -19.03
C LEU A 29 3.27 -44.73 -20.48
N PRO A 30 4.29 -43.89 -20.71
CA PRO A 30 4.90 -43.70 -22.03
C PRO A 30 5.80 -44.89 -22.39
N LEU A 31 5.20 -46.07 -22.56
CA LEU A 31 5.88 -47.30 -22.97
C LEU A 31 5.65 -47.56 -24.45
N SER A 32 6.70 -47.99 -25.17
CA SER A 32 6.55 -48.53 -26.52
C SER A 32 5.65 -49.77 -26.50
N ALA A 33 4.99 -50.07 -27.63
CA ALA A 33 4.05 -51.20 -27.75
C ALA A 33 4.69 -52.51 -27.25
N GLU A 34 5.94 -52.76 -27.66
CA GLU A 34 6.73 -53.94 -27.26
C GLU A 34 7.00 -54.03 -25.75
N LEU A 35 7.23 -52.89 -25.09
CA LEU A 35 7.46 -52.84 -23.63
C LEU A 35 6.15 -52.93 -22.85
N ARG A 36 5.05 -52.48 -23.44
CA ARG A 36 3.70 -52.56 -22.87
C ARG A 36 3.23 -54.01 -22.76
N ASP A 37 3.48 -54.83 -23.78
CA ASP A 37 3.16 -56.27 -23.78
C ASP A 37 3.95 -57.08 -22.74
N GLN A 38 5.09 -56.55 -22.32
CA GLN A 38 5.97 -57.18 -21.31
C GLN A 38 5.77 -56.60 -19.91
N ALA A 39 4.86 -55.65 -19.75
CA ALA A 39 4.66 -54.93 -18.52
C ALA A 39 3.95 -55.81 -17.46
N ILE A 40 4.20 -55.49 -16.19
CA ILE A 40 3.69 -56.25 -15.05
C ILE A 40 2.51 -55.49 -14.46
N LEU A 41 1.32 -56.10 -14.50
CA LEU A 41 0.12 -55.55 -13.91
C LEU A 41 0.11 -55.80 -12.39
N LEU A 42 0.07 -54.72 -11.62
CA LEU A 42 -0.32 -54.71 -10.21
C LEU A 42 -1.83 -54.51 -10.16
N ARG A 43 -2.56 -55.48 -9.62
CA ARG A 43 -4.02 -55.40 -9.47
C ARG A 43 -4.43 -55.85 -8.08
N SER A 44 -5.31 -55.06 -7.46
CA SER A 44 -6.02 -55.42 -6.23
C SER A 44 -7.45 -55.83 -6.58
N GLU A 45 -7.96 -56.87 -5.95
CA GLU A 45 -9.32 -57.41 -6.14
C GLU A 45 -10.35 -56.74 -5.22
N LEU A 46 -9.89 -55.95 -4.25
CA LEU A 46 -10.73 -55.25 -3.29
C LEU A 46 -11.25 -53.89 -3.83
N PRO A 47 -12.46 -53.45 -3.45
CA PRO A 47 -13.07 -52.22 -3.97
C PRO A 47 -12.27 -50.97 -3.59
N GLY A 48 -12.31 -49.94 -4.44
CA GLY A 48 -11.76 -48.61 -4.13
C GLY A 48 -12.48 -47.93 -2.96
N LEU A 49 -11.82 -46.97 -2.32
CA LEU A 49 -12.43 -46.11 -1.30
C LEU A 49 -13.09 -44.91 -1.98
N GLU A 50 -14.41 -44.78 -1.84
CA GLU A 50 -15.21 -43.66 -2.35
C GLU A 50 -15.87 -42.86 -1.20
N THR A 51 -15.30 -42.93 0.01
CA THR A 51 -15.80 -42.19 1.17
C THR A 51 -15.34 -40.72 1.15
N PRO A 52 -16.10 -39.77 1.72
CA PRO A 52 -15.71 -38.36 1.79
C PRO A 52 -14.33 -38.14 2.45
N ASP A 53 -14.00 -38.93 3.47
CA ASP A 53 -12.70 -38.87 4.15
C ASP A 53 -11.55 -39.32 3.22
N ALA A 54 -11.78 -40.35 2.39
CA ALA A 54 -10.81 -40.83 1.42
C ALA A 54 -10.58 -39.81 0.29
N GLU A 55 -11.64 -39.12 -0.17
CA GLU A 55 -11.53 -38.03 -1.12
C GLU A 55 -10.76 -36.83 -0.54
N SER A 56 -11.06 -36.46 0.70
CA SER A 56 -10.37 -35.38 1.41
C SER A 56 -8.88 -35.70 1.59
N LEU A 57 -8.56 -36.94 1.98
CA LEU A 57 -7.18 -37.41 2.09
C LEU A 57 -6.46 -37.41 0.74
N ARG A 58 -7.11 -37.91 -0.32
CA ARG A 58 -6.56 -37.87 -1.68
C ARG A 58 -6.24 -36.44 -2.10
N ASP A 59 -7.20 -35.54 -1.95
CA ASP A 59 -7.07 -34.15 -2.39
C ASP A 59 -5.98 -33.43 -1.60
N TYR A 60 -5.87 -33.71 -0.29
CA TYR A 60 -4.76 -33.21 0.51
C TYR A 60 -3.41 -33.72 -0.01
N ILE A 61 -3.22 -35.03 -0.18
CA ILE A 61 -1.92 -35.59 -0.61
C ILE A 61 -1.54 -35.11 -2.02
N VAL A 62 -2.51 -35.00 -2.94
CA VAL A 62 -2.24 -34.50 -4.30
C VAL A 62 -1.81 -33.03 -4.29
N ARG A 63 -2.36 -32.19 -3.40
CA ARG A 63 -1.89 -30.80 -3.20
C ARG A 63 -0.46 -30.73 -2.67
N GLN A 64 0.03 -31.77 -1.98
CA GLN A 64 1.40 -31.84 -1.47
C GLN A 64 2.43 -32.34 -2.51
N ASP A 65 2.05 -32.52 -3.78
CA ASP A 65 3.00 -32.93 -4.82
C ASP A 65 4.14 -31.92 -5.01
N GLY A 66 5.38 -32.40 -4.86
CA GLY A 66 6.58 -31.58 -4.85
C GLY A 66 7.10 -31.14 -6.22
N ARG A 67 6.48 -31.56 -7.35
CA ARG A 67 6.99 -31.29 -8.71
C ARG A 67 7.20 -29.81 -9.03
N ASN A 68 6.30 -28.96 -8.55
CA ASN A 68 6.30 -27.52 -8.80
C ASN A 68 6.79 -26.68 -7.61
N GLN A 69 7.18 -27.34 -6.51
CA GLN A 69 7.70 -26.63 -5.34
C GLN A 69 9.12 -26.12 -5.60
N PRO A 70 9.52 -24.99 -4.99
CA PRO A 70 10.89 -24.51 -5.05
C PRO A 70 11.90 -25.60 -4.65
N TRP A 71 13.05 -25.60 -5.32
CA TRP A 71 14.04 -26.64 -5.09
C TRP A 71 14.58 -26.57 -3.67
N ASN A 72 15.03 -25.41 -3.17
CA ASN A 72 15.51 -25.21 -1.79
C ASN A 72 14.42 -25.48 -0.71
N GLY A 73 14.39 -26.71 -0.20
CA GLY A 73 13.42 -27.19 0.79
C GLY A 73 13.61 -26.73 2.24
N ARG A 74 14.37 -25.66 2.52
CA ARG A 74 14.45 -25.14 3.90
C ARG A 74 13.18 -24.41 4.33
N ASP A 75 12.29 -24.06 3.39
CA ASP A 75 11.11 -23.22 3.63
C ASP A 75 9.76 -23.88 3.30
N SER A 76 9.70 -25.13 2.79
CA SER A 76 8.39 -25.76 2.51
C SER A 76 7.61 -26.17 3.76
N GLY A 77 8.22 -26.07 4.95
CA GLY A 77 7.62 -26.42 6.24
C GLY A 77 7.34 -27.92 6.45
N LYS A 78 7.31 -28.73 5.40
CA LYS A 78 7.03 -30.18 5.44
C LYS A 78 8.32 -31.02 5.51
N PRO A 79 8.31 -32.14 6.26
CA PRO A 79 9.50 -33.00 6.45
C PRO A 79 9.76 -33.98 5.27
N TYR A 80 9.06 -33.82 4.15
CA TYR A 80 9.15 -34.69 2.97
C TYR A 80 9.03 -33.91 1.66
N LYS A 81 9.56 -34.49 0.57
CA LYS A 81 9.31 -34.04 -0.81
C LYS A 81 9.02 -35.26 -1.67
N LEU A 82 7.80 -35.36 -2.18
CA LEU A 82 7.31 -36.55 -2.89
C LEU A 82 6.66 -36.15 -4.21
N ARG A 83 6.88 -36.95 -5.24
CA ARG A 83 6.08 -36.91 -6.49
C ARG A 83 4.97 -37.93 -6.37
N VAL A 84 3.73 -37.49 -6.55
CA VAL A 84 2.55 -38.32 -6.28
C VAL A 84 1.87 -38.71 -7.58
N THR A 85 1.58 -39.99 -7.74
CA THR A 85 0.70 -40.50 -8.79
C THR A 85 -0.47 -41.24 -8.16
N VAL A 86 -1.69 -40.86 -8.53
CA VAL A 86 -2.90 -41.55 -8.08
C VAL A 86 -3.27 -42.60 -9.11
N ALA A 87 -3.56 -43.81 -8.64
CA ALA A 87 -4.05 -44.92 -9.43
C ALA A 87 -5.29 -45.51 -8.75
N GLY A 88 -6.19 -46.09 -9.55
CA GLY A 88 -7.26 -46.93 -9.03
C GLY A 88 -6.72 -48.24 -8.46
N ARG A 89 -7.41 -49.35 -8.74
CA ARG A 89 -6.99 -50.70 -8.28
C ARG A 89 -6.04 -51.42 -9.23
N SER A 90 -5.60 -50.75 -10.30
CA SER A 90 -4.69 -51.31 -11.31
C SER A 90 -3.59 -50.32 -11.66
N PHE A 91 -2.33 -50.80 -11.67
CA PHE A 91 -1.15 -50.03 -12.07
C PHE A 91 -0.17 -50.92 -12.83
N VAL A 92 0.52 -50.39 -13.83
CA VAL A 92 1.41 -51.18 -14.69
C VAL A 92 2.87 -50.80 -14.43
N LEU A 93 3.75 -51.79 -14.26
CA LEU A 93 5.20 -51.58 -14.13
C LEU A 93 5.94 -51.99 -15.41
N PRO A 94 6.92 -51.21 -15.91
CA PRO A 94 7.68 -51.59 -17.10
C PRO A 94 8.54 -52.85 -16.85
N PRO A 95 8.85 -53.67 -17.88
CA PRO A 95 9.72 -54.82 -17.70
C PRO A 95 11.14 -54.42 -17.24
N ARG A 96 11.67 -55.08 -16.20
CA ARG A 96 13.04 -54.83 -15.71
C ARG A 96 14.12 -55.37 -16.65
N ARG A 97 13.80 -56.42 -17.41
CA ARG A 97 14.69 -57.10 -18.35
C ARG A 97 13.98 -57.19 -19.70
N ALA A 98 14.67 -56.82 -20.78
CA ALA A 98 14.14 -56.94 -22.13
C ALA A 98 14.13 -58.41 -22.59
N ARG A 99 13.19 -58.76 -23.48
CA ARG A 99 13.25 -60.00 -24.26
C ARG A 99 14.27 -59.89 -25.39
N LEU A 100 14.69 -61.04 -25.93
CA LEU A 100 15.45 -61.07 -27.17
C LEU A 100 14.55 -60.58 -28.32
N PRO A 101 15.06 -59.72 -29.23
CA PRO A 101 14.31 -59.34 -30.43
C PRO A 101 13.93 -60.57 -31.28
N GLU A 102 12.76 -60.52 -31.91
CA GLU A 102 12.31 -61.56 -32.82
C GLU A 102 13.26 -61.64 -34.04
N GLY A 103 13.73 -62.85 -34.38
CA GLY A 103 14.61 -63.09 -35.53
C GLY A 103 16.13 -63.06 -35.26
N ILE A 104 16.58 -62.88 -34.01
CA ILE A 104 18.00 -63.00 -33.62
C ILE A 104 18.26 -64.37 -32.98
N GLU A 105 19.24 -65.13 -33.49
CA GLU A 105 19.67 -66.39 -32.87
C GLU A 105 20.25 -66.13 -31.47
N ALA A 106 19.81 -66.92 -30.49
CA ALA A 106 20.30 -66.81 -29.13
C ALA A 106 21.82 -67.13 -29.08
N PRO A 107 22.64 -66.36 -28.35
CA PRO A 107 24.05 -66.67 -28.16
C PRO A 107 24.25 -68.10 -27.61
N GLU A 108 25.43 -68.70 -27.82
CA GLU A 108 25.78 -70.00 -27.24
C GLU A 108 25.80 -69.91 -25.68
N GLY A 109 24.67 -70.19 -25.03
CA GLY A 109 24.49 -70.13 -23.58
C GLY A 109 23.17 -69.45 -23.16
N VAL A 110 22.93 -69.33 -21.84
CA VAL A 110 21.75 -68.58 -21.33
C VAL A 110 22.01 -67.08 -21.48
N PRO A 111 21.24 -66.35 -22.32
CA PRO A 111 21.50 -64.95 -22.60
C PRO A 111 21.27 -64.09 -21.36
N VAL A 112 22.23 -63.22 -21.05
CA VAL A 112 22.09 -62.25 -19.95
C VAL A 112 21.21 -61.10 -20.42
N LEU A 113 19.96 -61.10 -19.96
CA LEU A 113 18.98 -60.06 -20.30
C LEU A 113 19.20 -58.81 -19.44
N HIS A 114 19.43 -57.69 -20.11
CA HIS A 114 19.63 -56.38 -19.48
C HIS A 114 18.37 -55.51 -19.53
N SER A 115 18.43 -54.34 -18.89
CA SER A 115 17.34 -53.36 -18.90
C SER A 115 17.03 -52.91 -20.34
N PRO A 116 15.75 -52.68 -20.72
CA PRO A 116 15.41 -52.16 -22.05
C PRO A 116 16.02 -50.78 -22.33
N PHE A 117 16.23 -49.97 -21.29
CA PHE A 117 16.90 -48.66 -21.37
C PHE A 117 18.44 -48.71 -21.27
N SER A 118 19.08 -49.82 -21.68
CA SER A 118 20.54 -50.01 -21.55
C SER A 118 21.20 -50.12 -22.93
N PRO A 119 22.40 -49.54 -23.14
CA PRO A 119 23.20 -49.75 -24.35
C PRO A 119 23.66 -51.20 -24.55
N LEU A 120 23.35 -52.09 -23.60
CA LEU A 120 23.60 -53.53 -23.71
C LEU A 120 22.46 -54.28 -24.41
N THR A 121 21.36 -53.60 -24.71
CA THR A 121 20.12 -54.19 -25.21
C THR A 121 19.78 -53.61 -26.58
N PRO A 122 19.65 -54.41 -27.65
CA PRO A 122 19.41 -53.91 -29.01
C PRO A 122 18.17 -53.02 -29.21
N VAL A 123 17.10 -53.22 -28.41
CA VAL A 123 15.89 -52.38 -28.47
C VAL A 123 16.10 -50.97 -27.88
N SER A 124 17.25 -50.70 -27.26
CA SER A 124 17.56 -49.39 -26.70
C SER A 124 18.14 -48.45 -27.76
N PRO A 125 17.74 -47.17 -27.82
CA PRO A 125 18.40 -46.18 -28.70
C PRO A 125 19.86 -45.91 -28.31
N LEU A 126 20.27 -46.29 -27.10
CA LEU A 126 21.65 -46.23 -26.65
C LEU A 126 22.51 -47.40 -27.16
N TYR A 127 21.93 -48.44 -27.75
CA TYR A 127 22.73 -49.57 -28.21
C TYR A 127 23.56 -49.20 -29.45
N PRO A 128 24.84 -49.61 -29.54
CA PRO A 128 25.63 -50.32 -28.53
C PRO A 128 26.51 -49.42 -27.64
N ASP A 129 26.63 -48.13 -27.96
CA ASP A 129 27.70 -47.21 -27.51
C ASP A 129 27.21 -45.86 -26.96
N GLY A 130 25.91 -45.72 -26.69
CA GLY A 130 25.34 -44.53 -26.08
C GLY A 130 25.58 -44.46 -24.57
N LEU A 131 26.03 -43.31 -24.06
CA LEU A 131 26.31 -43.09 -22.65
C LEU A 131 25.03 -43.03 -21.80
N MET A 132 24.17 -42.04 -22.01
CA MET A 132 22.95 -41.86 -21.23
C MET A 132 21.92 -41.05 -21.99
N ASN A 133 20.65 -41.40 -21.87
CA ASN A 133 19.51 -40.62 -22.36
C ASN A 133 18.49 -40.38 -21.23
N THR A 134 17.46 -39.60 -21.51
CA THR A 134 16.40 -39.26 -20.54
C THR A 134 15.43 -40.39 -20.25
N GLU A 135 15.29 -41.38 -21.13
CA GLU A 135 14.40 -42.54 -20.89
C GLU A 135 14.78 -43.28 -19.61
N TRP A 136 16.08 -43.38 -19.29
CA TRP A 136 16.53 -43.96 -18.03
C TRP A 136 16.12 -43.14 -16.81
N LEU A 137 16.06 -41.81 -16.92
CA LEU A 137 15.58 -40.92 -15.85
C LEU A 137 14.07 -41.04 -15.67
N GLN A 138 13.31 -40.96 -16.77
CA GLN A 138 11.85 -41.08 -16.79
C GLN A 138 11.34 -42.37 -16.15
N LYS A 139 12.11 -43.46 -16.28
CA LYS A 139 11.83 -44.71 -15.56
C LYS A 139 11.68 -44.50 -14.05
N HIS A 140 12.55 -43.69 -13.44
CA HIS A 140 12.57 -43.43 -12.00
C HIS A 140 11.68 -42.24 -11.59
N GLU A 141 11.37 -41.34 -12.52
CA GLU A 141 10.50 -40.19 -12.28
C GLU A 141 9.01 -40.54 -12.44
N ASP A 142 8.64 -41.37 -13.42
CA ASP A 142 7.24 -41.58 -13.82
C ASP A 142 6.77 -43.02 -13.84
N MET A 143 7.65 -43.98 -14.12
CA MET A 143 7.23 -45.36 -14.40
C MET A 143 7.31 -46.28 -13.19
N VAL A 144 8.41 -46.22 -12.43
CA VAL A 144 8.71 -47.14 -11.33
C VAL A 144 8.68 -46.38 -10.00
N PRO A 145 7.64 -46.56 -9.17
CA PRO A 145 7.59 -45.93 -7.87
C PRO A 145 8.62 -46.53 -6.93
N SER A 146 9.17 -45.67 -6.07
CA SER A 146 10.01 -46.06 -4.94
C SER A 146 9.17 -46.72 -3.84
N VAL A 147 7.94 -46.23 -3.63
CA VAL A 147 6.95 -46.79 -2.70
C VAL A 147 5.58 -46.87 -3.37
N TYR A 148 4.95 -48.04 -3.30
CA TYR A 148 3.58 -48.28 -3.70
C TYR A 148 2.71 -48.29 -2.43
N VAL A 149 1.80 -47.34 -2.29
CA VAL A 149 0.94 -47.16 -1.12
C VAL A 149 -0.46 -47.64 -1.48
N SER A 150 -0.93 -48.71 -0.83
CA SER A 150 -2.26 -49.30 -1.07
C SER A 150 -3.20 -48.95 0.07
N PHE A 151 -4.33 -48.33 -0.26
CA PHE A 151 -5.36 -47.93 0.69
C PHE A 151 -6.49 -48.95 0.71
N TYR A 152 -6.91 -49.38 1.90
CA TYR A 152 -8.01 -50.32 2.09
C TYR A 152 -8.95 -49.88 3.20
N THR A 153 -10.15 -50.45 3.18
CA THR A 153 -11.13 -50.30 4.25
C THR A 153 -10.91 -51.36 5.33
N LEU A 154 -10.86 -50.96 6.60
CA LEU A 154 -10.99 -51.84 7.75
C LEU A 154 -12.43 -51.82 8.22
N THR A 155 -13.08 -52.98 8.25
CA THR A 155 -14.48 -53.04 8.67
C THR A 155 -14.67 -52.98 10.19
N SER A 156 -15.62 -52.17 10.62
CA SER A 156 -16.05 -51.99 12.00
C SER A 156 -17.07 -53.05 12.43
N ASP A 157 -17.67 -53.78 11.48
CA ASP A 157 -18.62 -54.86 11.77
C ASP A 157 -17.88 -56.08 12.35
N PRO A 158 -18.09 -56.44 13.63
CA PRO A 158 -17.40 -57.56 14.26
C PRO A 158 -17.78 -58.92 13.63
N THR A 159 -18.92 -59.03 12.94
CA THR A 159 -19.36 -60.29 12.31
C THR A 159 -18.62 -60.57 11.00
N LEU A 160 -18.24 -59.53 10.26
CA LEU A 160 -17.52 -59.62 8.98
C LEU A 160 -16.02 -59.40 9.12
N ALA A 161 -15.56 -58.86 10.26
CA ALA A 161 -14.17 -58.55 10.58
C ALA A 161 -13.18 -59.66 10.19
N THR A 162 -13.35 -60.88 10.69
CA THR A 162 -12.39 -61.98 10.45
C THR A 162 -12.31 -62.38 8.96
N LEU A 163 -13.43 -62.33 8.24
CA LEU A 163 -13.49 -62.69 6.82
C LEU A 163 -12.79 -61.61 5.98
N HIS A 164 -13.12 -60.33 6.20
CA HIS A 164 -12.49 -59.22 5.51
C HIS A 164 -10.99 -59.09 5.84
N ASP A 165 -10.58 -59.33 7.09
CA ASP A 165 -9.17 -59.33 7.49
C ASP A 165 -8.35 -60.41 6.74
N ASN A 166 -8.94 -61.58 6.49
CA ASN A 166 -8.29 -62.65 5.70
C ASN A 166 -8.25 -62.34 4.19
N GLN A 167 -9.28 -61.68 3.65
CA GLN A 167 -9.27 -61.18 2.28
C GLN A 167 -8.20 -60.10 2.08
N LEU A 168 -8.09 -59.14 3.01
CA LEU A 168 -7.04 -58.12 3.03
C LEU A 168 -5.64 -58.75 3.02
N LYS A 169 -5.39 -59.73 3.91
CA LYS A 169 -4.11 -60.45 3.94
C LYS A 169 -3.79 -61.12 2.61
N THR A 170 -4.78 -61.70 1.96
CA THR A 170 -4.60 -62.39 0.66
C THR A 170 -4.26 -61.40 -0.44
N ASP A 171 -5.01 -60.30 -0.55
CA ASP A 171 -4.79 -59.25 -1.56
C ASP A 171 -3.41 -58.56 -1.39
N ILE A 172 -3.05 -58.20 -0.15
CA ILE A 172 -1.75 -57.58 0.16
C ILE A 172 -0.59 -58.54 -0.20
N ASN A 173 -0.74 -59.84 0.10
CA ASN A 173 0.28 -60.83 -0.26
C ASN A 173 0.38 -61.05 -1.79
N ASN A 174 -0.74 -60.99 -2.52
CA ASN A 174 -0.75 -61.04 -3.98
C ASN A 174 -0.02 -59.83 -4.59
N LEU A 175 -0.30 -58.63 -4.10
CA LEU A 175 0.43 -57.42 -4.52
C LEU A 175 1.92 -57.51 -4.20
N LYS A 176 2.28 -57.97 -3.00
CA LYS A 176 3.69 -58.19 -2.61
C LYS A 176 4.38 -59.20 -3.53
N ALA A 177 3.70 -60.28 -3.90
CA ALA A 177 4.22 -61.26 -4.85
C ALA A 177 4.40 -60.67 -6.26
N ALA A 178 3.46 -59.86 -6.75
CA ALA A 178 3.55 -59.17 -8.04
C ALA A 178 4.72 -58.15 -8.06
N LEU A 179 4.86 -57.35 -7.00
CA LEU A 179 6.00 -56.45 -6.81
C LEU A 179 7.32 -57.22 -6.75
N GLY A 180 7.36 -58.37 -6.09
CA GLY A 180 8.51 -59.28 -6.07
C GLY A 180 8.91 -59.77 -7.46
N LYS A 181 7.93 -60.21 -8.27
CA LYS A 181 8.13 -60.66 -9.67
C LYS A 181 8.70 -59.55 -10.56
N SER A 182 8.35 -58.28 -10.32
CA SER A 182 8.90 -57.15 -11.07
C SER A 182 10.41 -56.98 -10.91
N GLY A 183 10.95 -57.41 -9.78
CA GLY A 183 12.37 -57.29 -9.46
C GLY A 183 12.84 -55.86 -9.18
N TYR A 184 12.01 -54.81 -9.23
CA TYR A 184 12.46 -53.44 -8.93
C TYR A 184 12.72 -53.19 -7.46
N ARG A 185 12.20 -54.05 -6.56
CA ARG A 185 12.25 -53.86 -5.10
C ARG A 185 11.54 -52.58 -4.61
N THR A 186 10.52 -52.13 -5.34
CA THR A 186 9.58 -51.12 -4.88
C THR A 186 9.04 -51.51 -3.50
N ARG A 187 9.05 -50.57 -2.55
CA ARG A 187 8.55 -50.80 -1.19
C ARG A 187 7.02 -50.78 -1.20
N LEU A 188 6.38 -51.61 -0.40
CA LEU A 188 4.92 -51.63 -0.24
C LEU A 188 4.58 -50.97 1.09
N ALA A 189 3.68 -49.98 1.07
CA ALA A 189 3.05 -49.43 2.27
C ALA A 189 1.54 -49.69 2.21
N VAL A 190 0.94 -49.97 3.35
CA VAL A 190 -0.49 -50.28 3.48
C VAL A 190 -1.11 -49.27 4.43
N VAL A 191 -2.24 -48.69 4.01
CA VAL A 191 -3.01 -47.74 4.82
C VAL A 191 -4.43 -48.27 4.97
N LEU A 192 -4.90 -48.39 6.20
CA LEU A 192 -6.23 -48.87 6.53
C LEU A 192 -7.09 -47.71 7.04
N LEU A 193 -8.25 -47.48 6.41
CA LEU A 193 -9.25 -46.50 6.83
C LEU A 193 -10.44 -47.24 7.46
N SER A 194 -10.91 -46.81 8.63
CA SER A 194 -12.12 -47.39 9.23
C SER A 194 -13.38 -46.98 8.45
N ASP A 195 -14.36 -47.88 8.33
CA ASP A 195 -15.70 -47.59 7.78
C ASP A 195 -16.71 -47.03 8.81
N GLY A 196 -16.32 -46.90 10.09
CA GLY A 196 -17.19 -46.41 11.16
C GLY A 196 -16.44 -45.81 12.37
N THR A 197 -17.17 -45.10 13.24
CA THR A 197 -16.64 -44.51 14.49
C THR A 197 -16.58 -45.58 15.59
N ALA A 198 -15.37 -45.96 15.99
CA ALA A 198 -15.17 -46.91 17.08
C ALA A 198 -15.55 -46.28 18.45
N SER A 199 -16.30 -47.01 19.28
CA SER A 199 -16.50 -46.65 20.70
C SER A 199 -15.20 -46.83 21.49
N SER A 200 -15.05 -46.12 22.61
CA SER A 200 -13.88 -46.19 23.48
C SER A 200 -13.55 -47.60 24.01
N SER A 201 -14.53 -48.51 24.05
CA SER A 201 -14.37 -49.92 24.41
C SER A 201 -13.85 -50.85 23.30
N MET A 202 -13.76 -50.38 22.04
CA MET A 202 -13.34 -51.17 20.89
C MET A 202 -11.89 -50.88 20.43
N VAL A 203 -11.19 -49.93 21.06
CA VAL A 203 -9.84 -49.50 20.65
C VAL A 203 -8.81 -50.62 20.80
N ASP A 204 -8.82 -51.34 21.93
CA ASP A 204 -7.89 -52.46 22.17
C ASP A 204 -8.11 -53.62 21.17
N LEU A 205 -9.37 -53.90 20.82
CA LEU A 205 -9.73 -54.95 19.86
C LEU A 205 -9.30 -54.60 18.43
N VAL A 206 -9.40 -53.32 18.03
CA VAL A 206 -8.91 -52.84 16.74
C VAL A 206 -7.39 -52.96 16.68
N GLN A 207 -6.68 -52.61 17.75
CA GLN A 207 -5.21 -52.71 17.81
C GLN A 207 -4.72 -54.17 17.66
N ASP A 208 -5.36 -55.12 18.33
CA ASP A 208 -5.06 -56.56 18.19
C ASP A 208 -5.29 -57.06 16.75
N ARG A 209 -6.38 -56.60 16.10
CA ARG A 209 -6.66 -56.91 14.68
C ARG A 209 -5.60 -56.33 13.76
N LEU A 210 -5.22 -55.07 13.93
CA LEU A 210 -4.17 -54.40 13.15
C LEU A 210 -2.84 -55.16 13.27
N ASP A 211 -2.46 -55.57 14.47
CA ASP A 211 -1.24 -56.35 14.69
C ASP A 211 -1.32 -57.76 14.08
N ASN A 212 -2.49 -58.40 14.10
CA ASN A 212 -2.73 -59.69 13.45
C ASN A 212 -2.60 -59.57 11.92
N ILE A 213 -3.22 -58.56 11.30
CA ILE A 213 -3.10 -58.29 9.87
C ILE A 213 -1.65 -58.03 9.50
N ARG A 214 -0.99 -57.07 10.19
CA ARG A 214 0.40 -56.68 9.93
C ARG A 214 1.37 -57.85 10.03
N LYS A 215 1.26 -58.68 11.08
CA LYS A 215 2.07 -59.91 11.24
C LYS A 215 1.75 -60.93 10.14
N GLY A 216 0.48 -61.08 9.77
CA GLY A 216 0.02 -62.00 8.72
C GLY A 216 0.54 -61.67 7.31
N VAL A 217 0.82 -60.38 7.02
CA VAL A 217 1.41 -59.94 5.74
C VAL A 217 2.92 -59.68 5.81
N ALA A 218 3.52 -59.83 7.00
CA ALA A 218 4.92 -59.57 7.30
C ALA A 218 5.39 -58.19 6.79
N LEU A 219 4.69 -57.13 7.22
CA LEU A 219 5.06 -55.72 6.99
C LEU A 219 5.66 -55.08 8.26
N ASP A 220 6.57 -54.14 8.06
CA ASP A 220 7.13 -53.31 9.13
C ASP A 220 6.04 -52.31 9.60
N ALA A 221 6.04 -52.00 10.90
CA ALA A 221 5.19 -50.95 11.48
C ALA A 221 5.37 -49.59 10.78
N LYS A 222 6.56 -49.31 10.24
CA LYS A 222 6.84 -48.06 9.48
C LYS A 222 6.19 -48.01 8.09
N THR A 223 5.60 -49.11 7.63
CA THR A 223 4.95 -49.26 6.32
C THR A 223 3.48 -49.66 6.44
N PHE A 224 2.93 -49.66 7.65
CA PHE A 224 1.58 -50.10 7.93
C PHE A 224 0.89 -49.06 8.80
N PHE A 225 -0.09 -48.36 8.23
CA PHE A 225 -0.75 -47.21 8.84
C PHE A 225 -2.23 -47.50 9.03
N TYR A 226 -2.80 -46.97 10.11
CA TYR A 226 -4.23 -46.98 10.38
C TYR A 226 -4.68 -45.54 10.61
N LEU A 227 -5.75 -45.13 9.91
CA LEU A 227 -6.31 -43.78 9.96
C LEU A 227 -7.75 -43.88 10.46
N SER A 228 -8.03 -43.28 11.62
CA SER A 228 -9.38 -43.23 12.19
C SER A 228 -10.20 -42.09 11.57
N PRO A 229 -11.53 -42.25 11.34
CA PRO A 229 -12.41 -41.17 10.86
C PRO A 229 -12.42 -39.95 11.77
N GLY A 230 -12.21 -40.14 13.08
CA GLY A 230 -12.08 -39.03 14.03
C GLY A 230 -10.78 -38.23 13.84
N GLU A 231 -9.68 -38.89 13.48
CA GLU A 231 -8.40 -38.23 13.21
C GLU A 231 -8.45 -37.49 11.86
N LEU A 232 -9.08 -38.09 10.85
CA LEU A 232 -9.26 -37.50 9.53
C LEU A 232 -10.20 -36.28 9.54
N SER A 233 -11.16 -36.19 10.46
CA SER A 233 -12.08 -35.04 10.57
C SER A 233 -11.54 -33.90 11.44
N ILE A 234 -10.73 -34.20 12.45
CA ILE A 234 -10.18 -33.21 13.39
C ILE A 234 -8.82 -32.67 12.93
N ASP A 235 -7.94 -33.54 12.40
CA ASP A 235 -6.54 -33.21 12.10
C ASP A 235 -5.99 -34.01 10.90
N LEU A 236 -6.68 -33.87 9.75
CA LEU A 236 -6.32 -34.51 8.48
C LEU A 236 -4.86 -34.24 8.09
N GLU A 237 -4.44 -32.97 8.20
CA GLU A 237 -3.15 -32.51 7.70
C GLU A 237 -1.99 -33.15 8.46
N HIS A 238 -2.03 -33.10 9.79
CA HIS A 238 -0.97 -33.68 10.63
C HIS A 238 -0.86 -35.19 10.43
N THR A 239 -2.00 -35.86 10.34
CA THR A 239 -2.09 -37.31 10.16
C THR A 239 -1.51 -37.74 8.81
N ALA A 240 -1.94 -37.08 7.73
CA ALA A 240 -1.44 -37.33 6.39
C ALA A 240 0.05 -37.01 6.27
N ASP A 241 0.52 -35.90 6.86
CA ASP A 241 1.93 -35.52 6.85
C ASP A 241 2.82 -36.52 7.59
N SER A 242 2.36 -37.02 8.74
CA SER A 242 3.08 -38.02 9.52
C SER A 242 3.26 -39.32 8.73
N MET A 243 2.20 -39.76 8.05
CA MET A 243 2.25 -40.91 7.13
C MET A 243 3.23 -40.65 5.97
N LEU A 244 3.12 -39.50 5.30
CA LEU A 244 3.96 -39.15 4.16
C LEU A 244 5.44 -39.02 4.55
N ALA A 245 5.74 -38.52 5.76
CA ALA A 245 7.10 -38.48 6.30
C ALA A 245 7.69 -39.89 6.47
N ALA A 246 6.91 -40.84 6.99
CA ALA A 246 7.35 -42.22 7.13
C ALA A 246 7.53 -42.91 5.75
N VAL A 247 6.62 -42.67 4.81
CA VAL A 247 6.72 -43.15 3.42
C VAL A 247 7.97 -42.58 2.74
N PHE A 248 8.25 -41.29 2.93
CA PHE A 248 9.43 -40.63 2.39
C PHE A 248 10.73 -41.29 2.88
N LEU A 249 10.85 -41.61 4.16
CA LEU A 249 12.02 -42.34 4.69
C LEU A 249 12.24 -43.69 3.99
N GLN A 250 11.17 -44.44 3.71
CA GLN A 250 11.27 -45.70 2.95
C GLN A 250 11.71 -45.47 1.50
N ALA A 251 11.27 -44.37 0.91
CA ALA A 251 11.69 -43.95 -0.41
C ALA A 251 13.18 -43.59 -0.45
N LEU A 252 13.71 -42.90 0.56
CA LEU A 252 15.15 -42.62 0.67
C LEU A 252 15.98 -43.90 0.77
N GLU A 253 15.52 -44.89 1.53
CA GLU A 253 16.19 -46.19 1.61
C GLU A 253 16.24 -46.91 0.26
N TYR A 254 15.15 -46.88 -0.51
CA TYR A 254 15.09 -47.44 -1.85
C TYR A 254 16.20 -46.88 -2.74
N TYR A 255 16.34 -45.55 -2.80
CA TYR A 255 17.38 -44.91 -3.61
C TYR A 255 18.79 -45.11 -3.03
N ARG A 256 18.92 -45.27 -1.71
CA ARG A 256 20.19 -45.59 -1.05
C ARG A 256 20.70 -46.97 -1.46
N ASP A 257 19.80 -47.95 -1.61
CA ASP A 257 20.13 -49.28 -2.11
C ASP A 257 20.58 -49.25 -3.57
N LEU A 258 19.88 -48.49 -4.42
CA LEU A 258 20.27 -48.31 -5.82
C LEU A 258 21.63 -47.62 -5.96
N GLY A 259 21.90 -46.58 -5.16
CA GLY A 259 23.20 -45.91 -5.11
C GLY A 259 24.35 -46.81 -4.62
N ARG A 260 24.10 -47.69 -3.63
CA ARG A 260 25.07 -48.71 -3.22
C ARG A 260 25.37 -49.70 -4.35
N HIS A 261 24.34 -50.12 -5.09
CA HIS A 261 24.49 -51.05 -6.21
C HIS A 261 25.28 -50.43 -7.37
N ALA A 262 25.02 -49.16 -7.72
CA ALA A 262 25.78 -48.44 -8.75
C ALA A 262 27.27 -48.35 -8.39
N ARG A 263 27.59 -47.91 -7.16
CA ARG A 263 28.98 -47.84 -6.67
C ARG A 263 29.68 -49.21 -6.66
N LYS A 264 28.99 -50.27 -6.25
CA LYS A 264 29.53 -51.64 -6.29
C LYS A 264 29.84 -52.09 -7.71
N LYS A 265 29.03 -51.70 -8.71
CA LYS A 265 29.30 -52.01 -10.12
C LYS A 265 30.49 -51.25 -10.66
N ARG A 266 30.59 -49.95 -10.35
CA ARG A 266 31.77 -49.12 -10.68
C ARG A 266 33.06 -49.73 -10.12
N GLY A 267 33.05 -50.09 -8.83
CA GLY A 267 34.22 -50.66 -8.14
C GLY A 267 34.68 -52.04 -8.65
N ARG A 268 33.93 -52.70 -9.56
CA ARG A 268 34.39 -53.94 -10.21
C ARG A 268 35.39 -53.66 -11.34
N GLY A 269 35.36 -52.48 -11.97
CA GLY A 269 36.27 -52.12 -13.06
C GLY A 269 36.13 -52.97 -14.33
N ILE A 270 34.99 -53.61 -14.56
CA ILE A 270 34.76 -54.50 -15.71
C ILE A 270 33.59 -53.99 -16.55
N ALA A 271 33.81 -53.83 -17.85
CA ALA A 271 32.77 -53.52 -18.82
C ALA A 271 31.81 -54.73 -18.99
N PRO A 272 30.50 -54.57 -18.76
CA PRO A 272 29.53 -55.64 -18.94
C PRO A 272 29.34 -55.99 -20.43
N GLN A 273 29.15 -57.27 -20.70
CA GLN A 273 28.89 -57.79 -22.05
C GLN A 273 27.43 -57.52 -22.49
N PRO A 274 27.20 -57.14 -23.77
CA PRO A 274 25.86 -56.90 -24.30
C PRO A 274 25.05 -58.20 -24.41
N THR A 275 23.71 -58.08 -24.42
CA THR A 275 22.81 -59.25 -24.60
C THR A 275 22.99 -59.89 -25.97
N VAL A 276 23.23 -59.07 -26.99
CA VAL A 276 23.59 -59.49 -28.35
C VAL A 276 24.85 -58.72 -28.75
N PRO A 277 25.92 -59.39 -29.20
CA PRO A 277 27.12 -58.71 -29.70
C PRO A 277 26.79 -57.82 -30.90
N PRO A 278 27.31 -56.57 -30.96
CA PRO A 278 27.10 -55.72 -32.11
C PRO A 278 27.77 -56.28 -33.37
N THR A 279 27.31 -55.84 -34.55
CA THR A 279 27.96 -56.15 -35.83
C THR A 279 29.41 -55.64 -35.83
N SER A 280 30.29 -56.26 -36.65
CA SER A 280 31.74 -56.06 -36.63
C SER A 280 32.22 -54.61 -36.82
N THR A 281 31.33 -53.69 -37.20
CA THR A 281 31.60 -52.26 -37.40
C THR A 281 31.30 -51.37 -36.19
N SER A 282 30.59 -51.87 -35.17
CA SER A 282 30.15 -51.05 -34.02
C SER A 282 30.87 -51.45 -32.73
N GLN A 283 31.39 -50.47 -32.00
CA GLN A 283 32.10 -50.70 -30.73
C GLN A 283 31.13 -50.65 -29.55
N THR A 284 31.47 -51.34 -28.45
CA THR A 284 30.74 -51.23 -27.17
C THR A 284 31.44 -50.23 -26.25
N LEU A 285 30.69 -49.66 -25.30
CA LEU A 285 31.24 -48.80 -24.26
C LEU A 285 32.46 -49.38 -23.51
N SER A 286 33.49 -48.57 -23.35
CA SER A 286 34.71 -48.84 -22.58
C SER A 286 34.45 -48.83 -21.06
N VAL A 287 35.45 -49.23 -20.27
CA VAL A 287 35.35 -49.17 -18.80
C VAL A 287 35.15 -47.73 -18.30
N GLN A 288 35.79 -46.74 -18.94
CA GLN A 288 35.64 -45.33 -18.57
C GLN A 288 34.25 -44.79 -18.88
N ASP A 289 33.70 -45.14 -20.04
CA ASP A 289 32.31 -44.82 -20.37
C ASP A 289 31.34 -45.37 -19.31
N TRP A 290 31.56 -46.60 -18.85
CA TRP A 290 30.78 -47.19 -17.77
C TRP A 290 30.96 -46.46 -16.44
N ASN A 291 32.16 -45.96 -16.13
CA ASN A 291 32.40 -45.15 -14.94
C ASN A 291 31.58 -43.86 -14.97
N VAL A 292 31.60 -43.10 -16.08
CA VAL A 292 30.74 -41.92 -16.30
C VAL A 292 29.28 -42.26 -15.99
N ARG A 293 28.79 -43.37 -16.55
CA ARG A 293 27.40 -43.82 -16.33
C ARG A 293 27.11 -44.14 -14.87
N TYR A 294 28.01 -44.82 -14.17
CA TYR A 294 27.77 -45.19 -12.77
C TYR A 294 27.86 -43.99 -11.84
N ASP A 295 28.75 -43.04 -12.11
CA ASP A 295 28.90 -41.81 -11.32
C ASP A 295 27.69 -40.88 -11.54
N PHE A 296 27.24 -40.72 -12.79
CA PHE A 296 25.98 -40.01 -13.09
C PHE A 296 24.79 -40.63 -12.36
N LYS A 297 24.61 -41.95 -12.43
CA LYS A 297 23.53 -42.67 -11.71
C LYS A 297 23.62 -42.46 -10.21
N THR A 298 24.83 -42.50 -9.65
CA THR A 298 25.06 -42.29 -8.21
C THR A 298 24.66 -40.87 -7.81
N GLY A 299 24.97 -39.86 -8.64
CA GLY A 299 24.53 -38.48 -8.47
C GLY A 299 23.02 -38.34 -8.46
N ILE A 300 22.33 -38.89 -9.47
CA ILE A 300 20.87 -38.89 -9.57
C ILE A 300 20.21 -39.56 -8.36
N PHE A 301 20.71 -40.72 -7.91
CA PHE A 301 20.19 -41.37 -6.71
C PHE A 301 20.47 -40.59 -5.41
N ALA A 302 21.50 -39.74 -5.37
CA ALA A 302 21.72 -38.83 -4.26
C ALA A 302 20.73 -37.64 -4.28
N GLU A 303 20.35 -37.14 -5.45
CA GLU A 303 19.31 -36.13 -5.58
C GLU A 303 17.94 -36.64 -5.15
N PHE A 304 17.54 -37.85 -5.56
CA PHE A 304 16.31 -38.46 -5.05
C PHE A 304 16.31 -38.59 -3.52
N ARG A 305 17.49 -38.66 -2.90
CA ARG A 305 17.64 -38.67 -1.44
C ARG A 305 17.72 -37.28 -0.81
N GLN A 306 17.67 -36.23 -1.63
CA GLN A 306 17.83 -34.83 -1.24
C GLN A 306 19.22 -34.53 -0.64
N GLU A 307 20.23 -35.34 -0.95
CA GLU A 307 21.62 -35.19 -0.50
C GLU A 307 22.46 -34.46 -1.55
N MET A 308 22.22 -33.15 -1.72
CA MET A 308 22.81 -32.36 -2.82
C MET A 308 24.34 -32.30 -2.80
N ASP A 309 24.99 -32.32 -1.64
CA ASP A 309 26.46 -32.36 -1.57
C ASP A 309 27.05 -33.69 -2.07
N ALA A 310 26.36 -34.80 -1.79
CA ALA A 310 26.76 -36.12 -2.28
C ALA A 310 26.48 -36.26 -3.78
N ALA A 311 25.38 -35.66 -4.26
CA ALA A 311 25.07 -35.56 -5.67
C ALA A 311 26.15 -34.78 -6.42
N LEU A 312 26.50 -33.58 -5.92
CA LEU A 312 27.53 -32.71 -6.49
C LEU A 312 28.87 -33.43 -6.67
N ARG A 313 29.36 -34.13 -5.64
CA ARG A 313 30.62 -34.89 -5.74
C ARG A 313 30.57 -35.97 -6.82
N SER A 314 29.42 -36.64 -6.97
CA SER A 314 29.26 -37.69 -7.98
C SER A 314 29.14 -37.09 -9.39
N TYR A 315 28.53 -35.91 -9.52
CA TYR A 315 28.49 -35.15 -10.77
C TYR A 315 29.86 -34.62 -11.16
N ASP A 316 30.64 -34.09 -10.22
CA ASP A 316 32.01 -33.64 -10.48
C ASP A 316 32.86 -34.82 -11.00
N GLN A 317 32.74 -36.01 -10.41
CA GLN A 317 33.41 -37.22 -10.91
C GLN A 317 32.94 -37.60 -12.32
N ALA A 318 31.63 -37.63 -12.57
CA ALA A 318 31.09 -37.97 -13.87
C ALA A 318 31.48 -36.93 -14.94
N TYR A 319 31.54 -35.65 -14.58
CA TYR A 319 31.87 -34.54 -15.47
C TYR A 319 33.33 -34.56 -15.90
N GLU A 320 34.26 -34.71 -14.95
CA GLU A 320 35.69 -34.78 -15.24
C GLU A 320 36.04 -36.05 -16.05
N GLU A 321 35.42 -37.19 -15.75
CA GLU A 321 35.60 -38.41 -16.54
C GLU A 321 35.00 -38.29 -17.95
N LEU A 322 33.81 -37.70 -18.08
CA LEU A 322 33.16 -37.49 -19.39
C LEU A 322 33.99 -36.59 -20.30
N LEU A 323 34.53 -35.49 -19.76
CA LEU A 323 35.35 -34.54 -20.51
C LEU A 323 36.84 -34.92 -20.55
N SER A 324 37.19 -36.15 -20.13
CA SER A 324 38.55 -36.65 -20.23
C SER A 324 38.94 -36.98 -21.67
N GLN A 325 40.25 -37.14 -21.91
CA GLN A 325 40.78 -37.58 -23.19
C GLN A 325 40.36 -39.03 -23.53
N ASP A 326 40.04 -39.83 -22.52
CA ASP A 326 39.67 -41.24 -22.68
C ASP A 326 38.20 -41.45 -23.07
N VAL A 327 37.37 -40.41 -22.99
CA VAL A 327 35.94 -40.46 -23.33
C VAL A 327 35.62 -39.46 -24.43
N MET A 328 35.60 -38.16 -24.11
CA MET A 328 35.18 -37.12 -25.06
C MET A 328 36.03 -37.15 -26.32
N ASP A 329 37.36 -37.29 -26.19
CA ASP A 329 38.24 -37.19 -27.36
C ASP A 329 38.18 -38.39 -28.32
N ILE A 330 37.67 -39.54 -27.86
CA ILE A 330 37.50 -40.77 -28.64
C ILE A 330 36.21 -40.71 -29.48
N ILE A 331 35.18 -40.01 -29.00
CA ILE A 331 33.90 -39.93 -29.69
C ILE A 331 34.08 -39.19 -31.04
N PRO A 332 33.63 -39.78 -32.17
CA PRO A 332 33.75 -39.15 -33.47
C PRO A 332 33.10 -37.76 -33.48
N SER A 333 33.88 -36.74 -33.85
CA SER A 333 33.43 -35.35 -33.82
C SER A 333 32.22 -35.14 -34.71
N TRP A 334 31.24 -34.35 -34.22
CA TRP A 334 30.02 -34.00 -34.96
C TRP A 334 29.10 -35.18 -35.29
N SER A 335 29.34 -36.35 -34.71
CA SER A 335 28.40 -37.47 -34.75
C SER A 335 27.19 -37.23 -33.82
N PRO A 336 26.08 -37.96 -34.00
CA PRO A 336 24.99 -37.95 -33.03
C PRO A 336 25.46 -38.25 -31.60
N ARG A 337 26.42 -39.18 -31.44
CA ARG A 337 27.04 -39.50 -30.13
C ARG A 337 27.81 -38.34 -29.53
N TRP A 338 28.48 -37.52 -30.35
CA TRP A 338 29.12 -36.29 -29.88
C TRP A 338 28.11 -35.29 -29.32
N ASN A 339 26.96 -35.13 -29.99
CA ASN A 339 25.89 -34.27 -29.50
C ASN A 339 25.21 -34.82 -28.24
N GLU A 340 25.03 -36.15 -28.15
CA GLU A 340 24.57 -36.81 -26.93
C GLU A 340 25.54 -36.61 -25.76
N ALA A 341 26.85 -36.66 -26.01
CA ALA A 341 27.88 -36.41 -25.00
C ALA A 341 27.89 -34.94 -24.55
N ARG A 342 27.77 -33.98 -25.48
CA ARG A 342 27.56 -32.56 -25.14
C ARG A 342 26.31 -32.36 -24.28
N MET A 343 25.19 -32.96 -24.68
CA MET A 343 23.93 -32.90 -23.92
C MET A 343 24.06 -33.49 -22.51
N LEU A 344 24.80 -34.58 -22.36
CA LEU A 344 25.08 -35.17 -21.05
C LEU A 344 25.99 -34.25 -20.22
N ALA A 345 27.02 -33.65 -20.82
CA ALA A 345 27.90 -32.69 -20.15
C ALA A 345 27.12 -31.47 -19.65
N ASP A 346 26.27 -30.88 -20.49
CA ASP A 346 25.38 -29.78 -20.14
C ASP A 346 24.46 -30.19 -18.99
N THR A 347 23.83 -31.36 -19.09
CA THR A 347 22.93 -31.90 -18.04
C THR A 347 23.65 -32.05 -16.70
N ILE A 348 24.87 -32.59 -16.70
CA ILE A 348 25.69 -32.75 -15.49
C ILE A 348 26.08 -31.38 -14.93
N ALA A 349 26.52 -30.45 -15.77
CA ALA A 349 26.91 -29.11 -15.37
C ALA A 349 25.74 -28.34 -14.75
N ILE A 350 24.56 -28.36 -15.37
CA ILE A 350 23.34 -27.72 -14.87
C ILE A 350 22.93 -28.29 -13.52
N ARG A 351 22.95 -29.62 -13.37
CA ARG A 351 22.64 -30.29 -12.11
C ARG A 351 23.67 -29.96 -11.03
N GLY A 352 24.95 -29.85 -11.39
CA GLY A 352 26.01 -29.37 -10.50
C GLY A 352 25.78 -27.93 -10.04
N ILE A 353 25.47 -27.01 -10.95
CA ILE A 353 25.14 -25.61 -10.64
C ILE A 353 23.94 -25.56 -9.69
N ARG A 354 22.88 -26.36 -9.93
CA ARG A 354 21.75 -26.47 -9.02
C ARG A 354 22.16 -26.93 -7.62
N CYS A 355 23.00 -27.95 -7.48
CA CYS A 355 23.46 -28.42 -6.16
C CYS A 355 24.20 -27.32 -5.40
N VAL A 356 24.99 -26.50 -6.10
CA VAL A 356 25.75 -25.39 -5.53
C VAL A 356 24.81 -24.22 -5.14
N LEU A 357 23.84 -23.87 -6.00
CA LEU A 357 22.80 -22.89 -5.70
C LEU A 357 21.91 -23.32 -4.52
N TRP A 358 21.60 -24.61 -4.41
CA TRP A 358 20.89 -25.18 -3.26
C TRP A 358 21.65 -24.95 -1.95
N GLY A 359 22.98 -25.06 -2.00
CA GLY A 359 23.88 -24.75 -0.88
C GLY A 359 24.09 -23.26 -0.61
N ALA A 360 23.37 -22.36 -1.31
CA ALA A 360 23.53 -20.90 -1.26
C ALA A 360 24.94 -20.40 -1.64
N GLN A 361 25.69 -21.15 -2.46
CA GLN A 361 27.02 -20.78 -2.94
C GLN A 361 26.91 -20.10 -4.31
N THR A 362 26.56 -18.82 -4.33
CA THR A 362 26.10 -18.13 -5.53
C THR A 362 27.23 -17.77 -6.50
N THR A 363 28.39 -17.36 -6.00
CA THR A 363 29.58 -17.06 -6.84
C THR A 363 30.12 -18.34 -7.46
N SER A 364 30.20 -19.41 -6.67
CA SER A 364 30.64 -20.73 -7.13
C SER A 364 29.75 -21.27 -8.26
N ALA A 365 28.45 -20.98 -8.22
CA ALA A 365 27.51 -21.34 -9.29
C ALA A 365 27.82 -20.61 -10.61
N VAL A 366 28.08 -19.30 -10.57
CA VAL A 366 28.46 -18.51 -11.76
C VAL A 366 29.79 -18.96 -12.34
N ARG A 367 30.80 -19.20 -11.50
CA ARG A 367 32.11 -19.70 -11.95
C ARG A 367 32.01 -21.06 -12.61
N ARG A 368 31.16 -21.97 -12.09
CA ARG A 368 30.90 -23.27 -12.72
C ARG A 368 30.20 -23.11 -14.07
N TRP A 369 29.26 -22.17 -14.17
CA TRP A 369 28.59 -21.85 -15.43
C TRP A 369 29.58 -21.34 -16.49
N GLN A 370 30.48 -20.42 -16.11
CA GLN A 370 31.54 -19.90 -16.98
C GLN A 370 32.56 -20.98 -17.35
N MET A 371 33.04 -21.77 -16.38
CA MET A 371 34.01 -22.83 -16.62
C MET A 371 33.48 -23.89 -17.59
N HIS A 372 32.20 -24.26 -17.49
CA HIS A 372 31.59 -25.17 -18.44
C HIS A 372 31.59 -24.56 -19.85
N ARG A 373 31.17 -23.29 -19.98
CA ARG A 373 31.23 -22.52 -21.23
C ARG A 373 32.61 -22.54 -21.87
N ASP A 374 33.64 -22.19 -21.10
CA ASP A 374 35.01 -22.12 -21.60
C ASP A 374 35.54 -23.50 -22.02
N ARG A 375 35.22 -24.55 -21.26
CA ARG A 375 35.62 -25.93 -21.61
C ARG A 375 34.95 -26.41 -22.90
N ILE A 376 33.64 -26.22 -23.06
CA ILE A 376 32.94 -26.64 -24.29
C ILE A 376 33.41 -25.79 -25.48
N ALA A 377 33.66 -24.50 -25.29
CA ALA A 377 34.24 -23.63 -26.31
C ALA A 377 35.60 -24.18 -26.81
N ASP A 378 36.51 -24.52 -25.89
CA ASP A 378 37.80 -25.12 -26.21
C ASP A 378 37.65 -26.45 -27.00
N PHE A 379 36.71 -27.32 -26.60
CA PHE A 379 36.44 -28.55 -27.36
C PHE A 379 35.94 -28.27 -28.77
N VAL A 380 35.01 -27.33 -28.94
CA VAL A 380 34.46 -26.95 -30.24
C VAL A 380 35.54 -26.31 -31.14
N ASP A 381 36.38 -25.45 -30.56
CA ASP A 381 37.49 -24.80 -31.24
C ASP A 381 38.56 -25.81 -31.69
N ARG A 382 39.01 -26.72 -30.81
CA ARG A 382 39.99 -27.78 -31.14
C ARG A 382 39.50 -28.73 -32.24
N ARG A 383 38.18 -28.93 -32.36
CA ARG A 383 37.55 -29.79 -33.37
C ARG A 383 37.17 -29.05 -34.67
N GLY A 384 37.59 -27.80 -34.82
CA GLY A 384 37.75 -27.13 -36.13
C GLY A 384 36.55 -26.34 -36.67
N ARG A 385 35.46 -26.18 -35.91
CA ARG A 385 34.31 -25.33 -36.33
C ARG A 385 34.21 -24.01 -35.60
N GLY A 386 34.94 -23.86 -34.51
CA GLY A 386 35.01 -22.61 -33.78
C GLY A 386 33.69 -22.25 -33.10
N THR A 387 33.73 -21.22 -32.27
CA THR A 387 32.55 -20.67 -31.58
C THR A 387 31.78 -19.62 -32.41
N ASN A 388 32.30 -19.15 -33.54
CA ASN A 388 31.64 -18.15 -34.39
C ASN A 388 30.64 -18.77 -35.39
N ASN A 389 29.63 -19.49 -34.88
CA ASN A 389 28.61 -20.14 -35.70
C ASN A 389 27.22 -20.07 -35.03
N TYR A 390 26.15 -20.23 -35.81
CA TYR A 390 24.79 -20.03 -35.31
C TYR A 390 24.35 -21.09 -34.28
N GLY A 391 24.93 -22.30 -34.31
CA GLY A 391 24.69 -23.34 -33.32
C GLY A 391 25.33 -23.06 -31.97
N TRP A 392 26.53 -22.48 -31.96
CA TRP A 392 27.16 -21.97 -30.75
C TRP A 392 26.32 -20.86 -30.11
N GLU A 393 25.87 -19.88 -30.91
CA GLU A 393 25.00 -18.80 -30.42
C GLU A 393 23.63 -19.31 -29.95
N ALA A 394 23.11 -20.38 -30.56
CA ALA A 394 21.91 -21.07 -30.09
C ALA A 394 22.12 -21.69 -28.69
N TRP A 395 23.26 -22.34 -28.50
CA TRP A 395 23.65 -22.95 -27.24
C TRP A 395 23.92 -21.89 -26.15
N GLU A 396 24.69 -20.83 -26.42
CA GLU A 396 24.97 -19.73 -25.47
C GLU A 396 23.68 -19.05 -25.00
N SER A 397 22.77 -18.73 -25.95
CA SER A 397 21.46 -18.17 -25.60
C SER A 397 20.68 -19.11 -24.67
N ARG A 398 20.65 -20.41 -24.99
CA ARG A 398 19.99 -21.41 -24.15
C ARG A 398 20.66 -21.58 -22.79
N TRP A 399 21.99 -21.54 -22.74
CA TRP A 399 22.81 -21.68 -21.53
C TRP A 399 22.56 -20.53 -20.56
N ALA A 400 22.43 -19.30 -21.05
CA ALA A 400 22.03 -18.13 -20.27
C ALA A 400 20.57 -18.23 -19.78
N VAL A 401 19.63 -18.65 -20.63
CA VAL A 401 18.23 -18.90 -20.22
C VAL A 401 18.14 -19.96 -19.13
N VAL A 402 18.96 -21.01 -19.18
CA VAL A 402 18.99 -22.02 -18.11
C VAL A 402 19.40 -21.39 -16.79
N MET A 403 20.44 -20.56 -16.75
CA MET A 403 20.83 -19.88 -15.51
C MET A 403 19.68 -19.04 -14.93
N ALA A 404 18.95 -18.28 -15.77
CA ALA A 404 17.76 -17.54 -15.33
C ALA A 404 16.70 -18.48 -14.70
N ASN A 405 16.38 -19.58 -15.38
CA ASN A 405 15.43 -20.58 -14.88
C ASN A 405 15.90 -21.25 -13.57
N LEU A 406 17.20 -21.52 -13.42
CA LEU A 406 17.76 -22.09 -12.19
C LEU A 406 17.58 -21.13 -11.01
N ILE A 407 17.86 -19.84 -11.21
CA ILE A 407 17.68 -18.81 -10.17
C ILE A 407 16.21 -18.73 -9.73
N GLU A 408 15.27 -18.76 -10.68
CA GLU A 408 13.83 -18.75 -10.40
C GLU A 408 13.36 -20.02 -9.68
N ARG A 409 13.79 -21.20 -10.14
CA ARG A 409 13.43 -22.51 -9.54
C ARG A 409 14.03 -22.73 -8.17
N VAL A 410 15.24 -22.21 -7.93
CA VAL A 410 15.88 -22.22 -6.61
C VAL A 410 15.27 -21.15 -5.70
N ASP A 411 14.46 -20.21 -6.20
CA ASP A 411 13.89 -19.13 -5.38
C ASP A 411 14.94 -18.43 -4.50
N VAL A 412 15.96 -17.84 -5.14
CA VAL A 412 17.01 -17.09 -4.45
C VAL A 412 16.44 -15.79 -3.88
N ARG A 413 15.87 -15.86 -2.67
CA ARG A 413 15.15 -14.76 -2.00
C ARG A 413 15.94 -13.45 -1.93
N SER A 414 17.27 -13.52 -1.79
CA SER A 414 18.15 -12.34 -1.77
C SER A 414 18.18 -11.56 -3.08
N LEU A 415 17.73 -12.16 -4.18
CA LEU A 415 17.56 -11.54 -5.50
C LEU A 415 16.10 -11.19 -5.82
N ALA A 416 15.16 -11.34 -4.88
CA ALA A 416 13.76 -11.02 -5.11
C ALA A 416 13.59 -9.54 -5.54
N PRO A 417 12.64 -9.19 -6.44
CA PRO A 417 12.51 -7.83 -6.95
C PRO A 417 12.35 -6.75 -5.86
N SER A 418 11.70 -7.10 -4.74
CA SER A 418 11.52 -6.21 -3.57
C SER A 418 12.84 -5.73 -2.95
N THR A 419 13.91 -6.54 -3.04
CA THR A 419 15.23 -6.21 -2.48
C THR A 419 15.98 -5.16 -3.31
N LYS A 420 15.59 -4.98 -4.58
CA LYS A 420 16.30 -4.15 -5.57
C LYS A 420 17.78 -4.53 -5.77
N THR A 421 18.20 -5.70 -5.30
CA THR A 421 19.57 -6.20 -5.44
C THR A 421 19.88 -6.54 -6.90
N LEU A 422 20.99 -6.01 -7.43
CA LEU A 422 21.43 -6.25 -8.80
C LEU A 422 22.18 -7.58 -8.94
N TYR A 423 23.09 -7.81 -8.01
CA TYR A 423 23.90 -9.02 -7.93
C TYR A 423 24.21 -9.32 -6.46
N LEU A 424 24.46 -10.59 -6.16
CA LEU A 424 24.82 -11.00 -4.80
C LEU A 424 26.32 -10.85 -4.56
N GLN A 425 26.67 -10.34 -3.39
CA GLN A 425 28.05 -10.27 -2.94
C GLN A 425 28.64 -11.68 -2.74
N PRO A 426 29.95 -11.85 -2.95
CA PRO A 426 30.56 -13.17 -2.90
C PRO A 426 30.53 -13.79 -1.51
N GLU A 427 30.34 -15.11 -1.47
CA GLU A 427 30.44 -15.88 -0.24
C GLU A 427 31.86 -15.79 0.36
N LYS A 428 31.97 -15.87 1.70
CA LYS A 428 33.26 -15.78 2.41
C LYS A 428 34.31 -16.76 1.88
N ALA A 429 33.88 -17.94 1.42
CA ALA A 429 34.77 -18.95 0.85
C ALA A 429 35.34 -18.55 -0.53
N ALA A 430 34.63 -17.72 -1.29
CA ALA A 430 35.05 -17.24 -2.61
C ALA A 430 35.78 -15.88 -2.56
N ALA A 431 35.63 -15.13 -1.46
CA ALA A 431 36.18 -13.78 -1.29
C ALA A 431 37.73 -13.70 -1.26
N VAL A 432 38.43 -14.84 -1.29
CA VAL A 432 39.90 -14.91 -1.32
C VAL A 432 40.46 -14.74 -2.74
N ASP A 433 39.63 -14.95 -3.77
CA ASP A 433 40.02 -14.84 -5.17
C ASP A 433 39.85 -13.41 -5.72
N LYS A 434 40.61 -13.04 -6.76
CA LYS A 434 40.38 -11.81 -7.53
C LYS A 434 39.13 -11.96 -8.40
N LEU A 435 37.96 -11.69 -7.82
CA LEU A 435 36.67 -11.80 -8.50
C LEU A 435 36.37 -10.57 -9.36
N GLN A 436 35.79 -10.81 -10.54
CA GLN A 436 35.27 -9.77 -11.42
C GLN A 436 33.79 -9.51 -11.14
N PRO A 437 33.25 -8.35 -11.56
CA PRO A 437 31.84 -8.05 -11.38
C PRO A 437 30.90 -9.13 -11.92
N TRP A 438 31.17 -9.65 -13.11
CA TRP A 438 30.37 -10.70 -13.77
C TRP A 438 30.50 -12.10 -13.15
N ASP A 439 31.41 -12.29 -12.18
CA ASP A 439 31.51 -13.55 -11.42
C ASP A 439 30.48 -13.62 -10.28
N MET A 440 29.82 -12.50 -9.98
CA MET A 440 28.73 -12.43 -9.02
C MET A 440 27.40 -12.88 -9.64
N LEU A 441 26.55 -13.52 -8.84
CA LEU A 441 25.23 -13.95 -9.32
C LEU A 441 24.32 -12.74 -9.49
N HIS A 442 24.13 -12.34 -10.75
CA HIS A 442 23.21 -11.28 -11.14
C HIS A 442 21.76 -11.77 -11.13
N HIS A 443 20.82 -10.82 -10.98
CA HIS A 443 19.39 -11.11 -11.09
C HIS A 443 19.01 -11.64 -12.49
N THR A 444 17.86 -12.31 -12.58
CA THR A 444 17.39 -13.04 -13.78
C THR A 444 17.37 -12.21 -15.06
N GLY A 445 17.01 -10.92 -14.97
CA GLY A 445 17.01 -10.00 -16.10
C GLY A 445 18.35 -9.84 -16.83
N TYR A 446 19.48 -9.93 -16.11
CA TYR A 446 20.82 -9.92 -16.71
C TYR A 446 21.02 -11.11 -17.66
N TRP A 447 20.60 -12.29 -17.23
CA TRP A 447 20.73 -13.53 -17.99
C TRP A 447 19.78 -13.58 -19.20
N TYR A 448 18.55 -13.07 -19.05
CA TYR A 448 17.63 -12.92 -20.18
C TYR A 448 18.14 -11.93 -21.23
N ARG A 449 18.76 -10.82 -20.81
CA ARG A 449 19.40 -9.88 -21.75
C ARG A 449 20.56 -10.54 -22.49
N THR A 450 21.46 -11.21 -21.76
CA THR A 450 22.58 -11.97 -22.35
C THR A 450 22.07 -12.98 -23.39
N ALA A 451 20.99 -13.70 -23.06
CA ALA A 451 20.39 -14.65 -23.99
C ALA A 451 19.80 -14.00 -25.25
N ALA A 452 19.20 -12.81 -25.13
CA ALA A 452 18.67 -12.04 -26.26
C ALA A 452 19.78 -11.57 -27.21
N GLU A 453 20.92 -11.13 -26.66
CA GLU A 453 22.11 -10.72 -27.43
C GLU A 453 22.65 -11.88 -28.28
N HIS A 454 22.78 -13.08 -27.70
CA HIS A 454 23.16 -14.28 -28.43
C HIS A 454 22.13 -14.71 -29.48
N LEU A 455 20.83 -14.55 -29.22
CA LEU A 455 19.80 -14.80 -30.24
C LEU A 455 19.85 -13.81 -31.41
N ALA A 456 20.16 -12.53 -31.13
CA ALA A 456 20.39 -11.54 -32.17
C ALA A 456 21.63 -11.88 -33.02
N ALA A 457 22.70 -12.39 -32.39
CA ALA A 457 23.89 -12.90 -33.07
C ALA A 457 23.59 -14.15 -33.92
N ARG A 458 22.89 -15.14 -33.36
CA ARG A 458 22.38 -16.34 -34.06
C ARG A 458 21.63 -15.95 -35.32
N ARG A 459 20.68 -15.02 -35.24
CA ARG A 459 19.92 -14.53 -36.40
C ARG A 459 20.83 -13.94 -37.48
N ARG A 460 21.80 -13.11 -37.08
CA ARG A 460 22.76 -12.49 -38.01
C ARG A 460 23.56 -13.56 -38.75
N LEU A 461 24.05 -14.56 -38.02
CA LEU A 461 24.80 -15.68 -38.59
C LEU A 461 23.92 -16.57 -39.48
N ALA A 462 22.71 -16.90 -39.05
CA ALA A 462 21.75 -17.68 -39.85
C ALA A 462 21.42 -17.00 -41.19
N ARG A 463 21.26 -15.67 -41.20
CA ARG A 463 21.04 -14.89 -42.43
C ARG A 463 22.28 -14.81 -43.33
N SER A 464 23.48 -15.02 -42.79
CA SER A 464 24.73 -15.05 -43.56
C SER A 464 25.00 -16.39 -44.25
N ILE A 465 24.20 -17.42 -43.98
CA ILE A 465 24.36 -18.75 -44.58
C ILE A 465 24.15 -18.67 -46.11
N PRO A 466 25.04 -19.26 -46.93
CA PRO A 466 24.87 -19.28 -48.39
C PRO A 466 23.55 -19.91 -48.83
N GLU A 467 22.95 -19.41 -49.92
CA GLU A 467 21.68 -19.94 -50.46
C GLU A 467 21.78 -21.42 -50.87
N SER A 468 22.96 -21.88 -51.28
CA SER A 468 23.20 -23.29 -51.65
C SER A 468 22.99 -24.27 -50.50
N ASP A 469 23.11 -23.80 -49.26
CA ASP A 469 23.07 -24.62 -48.05
C ASP A 469 21.72 -24.50 -47.33
N ARG A 470 20.85 -23.60 -47.80
CA ARG A 470 19.47 -23.39 -47.33
C ARG A 470 18.42 -24.15 -48.15
N ARG A 471 18.84 -24.98 -49.09
CA ARG A 471 17.94 -25.82 -49.92
C ARG A 471 17.55 -27.09 -49.17
N SER A 472 16.30 -27.53 -49.35
CA SER A 472 15.82 -28.78 -48.75
C SER A 472 16.66 -29.98 -49.23
N PRO A 473 16.98 -30.94 -48.33
CA PRO A 473 17.60 -32.21 -48.68
C PRO A 473 16.87 -32.97 -49.79
N ASP A 474 15.53 -32.87 -49.87
CA ASP A 474 14.71 -33.56 -50.88
C ASP A 474 14.99 -33.12 -52.31
N THR A 475 15.49 -31.89 -52.45
CA THR A 475 15.81 -31.26 -53.75
C THR A 475 17.30 -31.30 -54.08
N THR A 476 18.11 -31.86 -53.19
CA THR A 476 19.57 -31.86 -53.27
C THR A 476 20.08 -33.28 -53.58
N PRO A 477 21.01 -33.48 -54.53
CA PRO A 477 21.58 -34.81 -54.80
C PRO A 477 22.17 -35.44 -53.52
N ALA A 478 21.94 -36.73 -53.31
CA ALA A 478 22.36 -37.45 -52.10
C ALA A 478 23.87 -37.35 -51.80
N SER A 479 24.72 -37.24 -52.83
CA SER A 479 26.16 -37.02 -52.68
C SER A 479 26.51 -35.64 -52.10
N ALA A 480 25.75 -34.61 -52.46
CA ALA A 480 25.91 -33.26 -51.93
C ALA A 480 25.37 -33.15 -50.49
N VAL A 481 24.27 -33.85 -50.17
CA VAL A 481 23.75 -33.95 -48.79
C VAL A 481 24.79 -34.64 -47.88
N ALA A 482 25.36 -35.77 -48.30
CA ALA A 482 26.38 -36.48 -47.54
C ALA A 482 27.66 -35.64 -47.32
N SER A 483 28.08 -34.85 -48.31
CA SER A 483 29.24 -33.95 -48.18
C SER A 483 28.99 -32.77 -47.21
N LYS A 484 27.72 -32.43 -46.95
CA LYS A 484 27.30 -31.26 -46.14
C LYS A 484 26.72 -31.62 -44.78
N ALA A 485 26.40 -32.88 -44.54
CA ALA A 485 25.79 -33.39 -43.30
C ALA A 485 26.61 -33.08 -42.03
N PHE A 486 27.87 -32.69 -42.18
CA PHE A 486 28.75 -32.29 -41.09
C PHE A 486 29.40 -30.92 -41.34
N THR A 487 28.74 -29.97 -42.02
CA THR A 487 29.31 -28.63 -42.24
C THR A 487 28.89 -27.62 -41.16
N TYR A 488 27.66 -27.70 -40.65
CA TYR A 488 27.12 -26.78 -39.64
C TYR A 488 26.93 -27.41 -38.26
N ASP A 489 27.32 -26.70 -37.20
CA ASP A 489 26.99 -27.14 -35.84
C ASP A 489 25.49 -26.89 -35.61
N THR A 490 24.73 -27.96 -35.51
CA THR A 490 23.27 -27.94 -35.32
C THR A 490 22.87 -28.28 -33.88
N TYR A 491 23.80 -28.16 -32.93
CA TYR A 491 23.47 -28.40 -31.53
C TYR A 491 22.48 -27.37 -31.01
N MET A 492 21.33 -27.85 -30.50
CA MET A 492 20.21 -27.05 -30.00
C MET A 492 19.60 -26.07 -31.02
N CYS A 493 19.80 -26.31 -32.31
CA CYS A 493 19.18 -25.56 -33.39
C CYS A 493 18.86 -26.45 -34.59
N PRO A 494 17.84 -26.07 -35.39
CA PRO A 494 17.56 -26.72 -36.66
C PRO A 494 18.74 -26.68 -37.66
N ASP A 495 18.64 -27.54 -38.68
CA ASP A 495 19.54 -27.50 -39.83
C ASP A 495 19.40 -26.17 -40.60
N PRO A 496 20.40 -25.73 -41.38
CA PRO A 496 20.38 -24.43 -42.06
C PRO A 496 19.16 -24.17 -42.94
N HIS A 497 18.64 -25.22 -43.58
CA HIS A 497 17.46 -25.16 -44.45
C HIS A 497 16.14 -25.06 -43.69
N GLU A 498 16.12 -25.37 -42.40
CA GLU A 498 14.96 -25.19 -41.50
C GLU A 498 15.10 -23.90 -40.66
N GLU A 499 16.33 -23.54 -40.30
CA GLU A 499 16.66 -22.35 -39.52
C GLU A 499 16.27 -21.06 -40.27
N PHE A 500 16.73 -20.93 -41.52
CA PHE A 500 16.41 -19.80 -42.39
C PHE A 500 16.21 -20.27 -43.84
N PRO A 501 15.06 -20.89 -44.15
CA PRO A 501 14.77 -21.46 -45.47
C PRO A 501 14.71 -20.39 -46.57
N LEU A 502 14.93 -20.82 -47.83
CA LEU A 502 14.64 -20.00 -49.01
C LEU A 502 13.12 -19.82 -49.24
N GLN A 503 12.33 -20.83 -48.87
CA GLN A 503 10.87 -20.86 -49.00
C GLN A 503 10.24 -21.52 -47.77
N GLY A 504 9.16 -20.95 -47.24
CA GLY A 504 8.50 -21.44 -46.03
C GLY A 504 8.80 -20.58 -44.79
N MET A 505 8.24 -20.98 -43.66
CA MET A 505 8.49 -20.32 -42.37
C MET A 505 9.64 -21.03 -41.66
N GLY A 506 10.76 -20.32 -41.49
CA GLY A 506 11.88 -20.79 -40.65
C GLY A 506 11.70 -20.41 -39.19
N VAL A 507 12.80 -20.42 -38.44
CA VAL A 507 12.81 -19.99 -37.05
C VAL A 507 12.47 -18.50 -36.96
N ASN A 508 11.47 -18.16 -36.15
CA ASN A 508 11.10 -16.77 -35.89
C ASN A 508 12.04 -16.14 -34.84
N HIS A 509 13.26 -15.78 -35.26
CA HIS A 509 14.25 -15.19 -34.35
C HIS A 509 13.75 -13.92 -33.69
N SER A 510 13.01 -13.06 -34.39
CA SER A 510 12.54 -11.80 -33.83
C SER A 510 11.55 -12.00 -32.69
N GLN A 511 10.64 -12.98 -32.78
CA GLN A 511 9.76 -13.32 -31.66
C GLN A 511 10.57 -13.83 -30.45
N LEU A 512 11.54 -14.73 -30.67
CA LEU A 512 12.37 -15.26 -29.59
C LEU A 512 13.19 -14.15 -28.89
N ILE A 513 13.71 -13.18 -29.65
CA ILE A 513 14.42 -12.03 -29.08
C ILE A 513 13.45 -11.15 -28.27
N ILE A 514 12.26 -10.85 -28.81
CA ILE A 514 11.22 -10.08 -28.12
C ILE A 514 10.83 -10.74 -26.80
N ASP A 515 10.58 -12.04 -26.79
CA ASP A 515 10.18 -12.78 -25.59
C ASP A 515 11.23 -12.63 -24.47
N LEU A 516 12.51 -12.74 -24.81
CA LEU A 516 13.62 -12.57 -23.86
C LEU A 516 13.84 -11.12 -23.43
N LEU A 517 13.75 -10.16 -24.35
CA LEU A 517 13.86 -8.74 -24.02
C LEU A 517 12.71 -8.30 -23.10
N MET A 518 11.49 -8.80 -23.33
CA MET A 518 10.34 -8.56 -22.46
C MET A 518 10.51 -9.22 -21.09
N ALA A 519 11.01 -10.46 -21.03
CA ALA A 519 11.36 -11.11 -19.77
C ALA A 519 12.43 -10.33 -19.01
N ALA A 520 13.48 -9.86 -19.68
CA ALA A 520 14.52 -9.01 -19.09
C ALA A 520 13.93 -7.70 -18.57
N ARG A 521 13.20 -6.97 -19.42
CA ARG A 521 12.53 -5.69 -19.09
C ARG A 521 11.67 -5.84 -17.85
N SER A 522 10.85 -6.88 -17.75
CA SER A 522 9.98 -7.09 -16.58
C SER A 522 10.77 -7.16 -15.28
N GLN A 523 11.94 -7.81 -15.28
CA GLN A 523 12.82 -7.94 -14.12
C GLN A 523 13.51 -6.63 -13.75
N PHE A 524 13.93 -5.85 -14.76
CA PHE A 524 14.55 -4.53 -14.54
C PHE A 524 13.52 -3.50 -14.05
N GLN A 525 12.32 -3.49 -14.63
CA GLN A 525 11.22 -2.63 -14.23
C GLN A 525 10.77 -2.93 -12.80
N ALA A 526 10.63 -4.20 -12.43
CA ALA A 526 10.28 -4.61 -11.06
C ALA A 526 11.29 -4.15 -9.99
N ARG A 527 12.53 -3.82 -10.39
CA ARG A 527 13.60 -3.30 -9.52
C ARG A 527 13.83 -1.79 -9.67
N ARG A 528 12.92 -1.06 -10.35
CA ARG A 528 12.99 0.39 -10.62
C ARG A 528 14.23 0.83 -11.41
N GLN A 529 14.75 -0.05 -12.27
CA GLN A 529 15.83 0.32 -13.20
C GLN A 529 15.21 0.88 -14.49
N HIS A 530 14.73 2.12 -14.44
CA HIS A 530 13.93 2.72 -15.52
C HIS A 530 14.73 2.92 -16.81
N ARG A 531 15.99 3.36 -16.74
CA ARG A 531 16.84 3.59 -17.92
C ARG A 531 17.04 2.32 -18.74
N ILE A 532 17.46 1.24 -18.09
CA ILE A 532 17.70 -0.04 -18.76
C ILE A 532 16.38 -0.66 -19.25
N SER A 533 15.26 -0.48 -18.51
CA SER A 533 13.94 -0.92 -18.95
C SER A 533 13.47 -0.17 -20.20
N ALA A 534 13.83 1.10 -20.36
CA ALA A 534 13.51 1.90 -21.53
C ALA A 534 14.42 1.54 -22.72
N GLU A 535 15.71 1.30 -22.49
CA GLU A 535 16.64 0.76 -23.50
C GLU A 535 16.13 -0.57 -24.05
N LEU A 536 15.77 -1.52 -23.18
CA LEU A 536 15.21 -2.81 -23.58
C LEU A 536 13.86 -2.67 -24.29
N SER A 537 13.04 -1.69 -23.91
CA SER A 537 11.79 -1.37 -24.62
C SER A 537 12.05 -0.86 -26.04
N LEU A 538 13.07 -0.03 -26.24
CA LEU A 538 13.48 0.46 -27.56
C LEU A 538 14.06 -0.67 -28.42
N GLU A 539 14.92 -1.53 -27.87
CA GLU A 539 15.42 -2.72 -28.57
C GLU A 539 14.29 -3.67 -28.97
N CYS A 540 13.34 -3.91 -28.06
CA CYS A 540 12.16 -4.72 -28.31
C CYS A 540 11.29 -4.11 -29.42
N ALA A 541 11.05 -2.79 -29.39
CA ALA A 541 10.31 -2.10 -30.44
C ALA A 541 11.00 -2.19 -31.81
N LYS A 542 12.33 -2.06 -31.87
CA LYS A 542 13.10 -2.26 -33.12
C LYS A 542 12.94 -3.69 -33.66
N GLU A 543 12.82 -4.68 -32.78
CA GLU A 543 12.52 -6.06 -33.20
C GLU A 543 11.08 -6.25 -33.67
N MET A 544 10.13 -5.60 -33.01
CA MET A 544 8.71 -5.60 -33.41
C MET A 544 8.48 -4.97 -34.79
N VAL A 545 9.33 -4.04 -35.22
CA VAL A 545 9.30 -3.48 -36.59
C VAL A 545 9.46 -4.60 -37.63
N ASN A 546 10.34 -5.58 -37.38
CA ASN A 546 10.53 -6.72 -38.28
C ASN A 546 9.28 -7.60 -38.39
N LEU A 547 8.49 -7.68 -37.32
CA LEU A 547 7.21 -8.40 -37.27
C LEU A 547 6.01 -7.56 -37.71
N LYS A 548 6.20 -6.28 -38.02
CA LYS A 548 5.12 -5.31 -38.31
C LYS A 548 4.09 -5.22 -37.19
N ALA A 549 4.51 -5.44 -35.94
CA ALA A 549 3.65 -5.36 -34.76
C ALA A 549 3.46 -3.90 -34.30
N TRP A 550 2.92 -3.05 -35.19
CA TRP A 550 2.89 -1.59 -35.01
C TRP A 550 2.08 -1.14 -33.77
N LYS A 551 0.98 -1.84 -33.47
CA LYS A 551 0.15 -1.55 -32.29
C LYS A 551 0.92 -1.76 -30.98
N ASP A 552 1.70 -2.83 -30.90
CA ASP A 552 2.48 -3.17 -29.71
C ASP A 552 3.65 -2.19 -29.50
N ILE A 553 4.27 -1.73 -30.60
CA ILE A 553 5.28 -0.67 -30.55
C ILE A 553 4.71 0.61 -29.92
N VAL A 554 3.53 1.05 -30.37
CA VAL A 554 2.88 2.24 -29.80
C VAL A 554 2.57 2.03 -28.33
N ALA A 555 2.04 0.86 -27.94
CA ALA A 555 1.72 0.55 -26.55
C ALA A 555 2.95 0.57 -25.61
N ILE A 556 4.13 0.19 -26.12
CA ILE A 556 5.37 0.14 -25.33
C ILE A 556 6.08 1.49 -25.31
N LEU A 557 6.20 2.17 -26.46
CA LEU A 557 7.02 3.39 -26.59
C LEU A 557 6.27 4.68 -26.28
N ARG A 558 4.93 4.76 -26.46
CA ARG A 558 4.17 5.99 -26.18
C ARG A 558 4.32 6.46 -24.73
N PRO A 559 4.14 5.62 -23.69
CA PRO A 559 4.32 6.07 -22.31
C PRO A 559 5.76 6.55 -22.03
N LEU A 560 6.75 5.90 -22.64
CA LEU A 560 8.16 6.31 -22.52
C LEU A 560 8.45 7.63 -23.24
N TRP A 561 7.71 7.94 -24.30
CA TRP A 561 7.80 9.20 -25.03
C TRP A 561 7.08 10.34 -24.30
N GLU A 562 5.98 10.07 -23.61
CA GLU A 562 5.27 11.07 -22.79
C GLU A 562 6.08 11.39 -21.52
N ASP A 563 6.49 10.38 -20.74
CA ASP A 563 7.23 10.53 -19.47
C ASP A 563 8.76 10.71 -19.66
N MET A 564 9.22 11.19 -20.82
CA MET A 564 10.61 10.98 -21.30
C MET A 564 11.70 11.72 -20.50
N SER A 565 12.17 11.13 -19.40
CA SER A 565 13.35 11.59 -18.62
C SER A 565 14.61 11.85 -19.45
N PHE A 566 14.76 11.17 -20.60
CA PHE A 566 15.91 11.36 -21.50
C PHE A 566 16.01 12.78 -22.08
N ARG A 567 14.89 13.50 -22.24
CA ARG A 567 14.87 14.88 -22.73
C ARG A 567 15.51 15.83 -21.73
N GLU A 568 15.09 15.73 -20.47
CA GLU A 568 15.61 16.55 -19.37
C GLU A 568 17.09 16.26 -19.10
N GLU A 569 17.50 14.99 -19.21
CA GLU A 569 18.88 14.55 -18.99
C GLU A 569 19.83 14.82 -20.19
N GLY A 570 19.30 15.24 -21.35
CA GLY A 570 20.10 15.59 -22.53
C GLY A 570 20.55 14.42 -23.41
N TRP A 571 19.91 13.25 -23.33
CA TRP A 571 20.20 12.08 -24.17
C TRP A 571 19.52 12.15 -25.54
N THR A 572 19.91 13.12 -26.36
CA THR A 572 19.24 13.43 -27.64
C THR A 572 19.20 12.27 -28.63
N ASN A 573 20.27 11.47 -28.73
CA ASN A 573 20.33 10.33 -29.66
C ASN A 573 19.26 9.26 -29.37
N ILE A 574 18.99 9.01 -28.08
CA ILE A 574 17.99 8.00 -27.67
C ILE A 574 16.58 8.54 -27.91
N ALA A 575 16.35 9.81 -27.55
CA ALA A 575 15.09 10.50 -27.81
C ALA A 575 14.76 10.55 -29.31
N GLU A 576 15.78 10.81 -30.15
CA GLU A 576 15.65 10.81 -31.61
C GLU A 576 15.26 9.43 -32.15
N ASP A 577 16.00 8.39 -31.77
CA ASP A 577 15.79 7.02 -32.26
C ASP A 577 14.41 6.48 -31.81
N LEU A 578 14.03 6.72 -30.55
CA LEU A 578 12.71 6.39 -30.03
C LEU A 578 11.61 7.12 -30.81
N SER A 579 11.77 8.42 -31.02
CA SER A 579 10.80 9.25 -31.75
C SER A 579 10.60 8.76 -33.19
N TRP A 580 11.68 8.41 -33.91
CA TRP A 580 11.56 7.86 -35.26
C TRP A 580 10.86 6.50 -35.32
N VAL A 581 11.15 5.59 -34.39
CA VAL A 581 10.48 4.28 -34.30
C VAL A 581 9.01 4.44 -33.95
N LEU A 582 8.69 5.28 -32.96
CA LEU A 582 7.32 5.56 -32.55
C LEU A 582 6.53 6.26 -33.67
N ARG A 583 7.13 7.23 -34.36
CA ARG A 583 6.52 7.92 -35.51
C ARG A 583 6.20 6.97 -36.65
N ALA A 584 7.09 6.03 -36.95
CA ALA A 584 6.84 4.99 -37.95
C ALA A 584 5.66 4.09 -37.54
N ALA A 585 5.58 3.69 -36.27
CA ALA A 585 4.48 2.87 -35.77
C ALA A 585 3.14 3.64 -35.74
N ALA A 586 3.15 4.90 -35.28
CA ALA A 586 1.98 5.79 -35.27
C ALA A 586 1.40 6.01 -36.68
N ALA A 587 2.27 6.18 -37.69
CA ALA A 587 1.84 6.30 -39.07
C ALA A 587 1.15 5.03 -39.60
N HIS A 588 1.63 3.83 -39.23
CA HIS A 588 1.02 2.57 -39.65
C HIS A 588 -0.26 2.21 -38.87
N THR A 589 -0.42 2.71 -37.64
CA THR A 589 -1.64 2.51 -36.84
C THR A 589 -2.71 3.58 -37.10
N GLY A 590 -2.41 4.62 -37.88
CA GLY A 590 -3.33 5.71 -38.18
C GLY A 590 -3.48 6.74 -37.05
N ASN A 591 -2.54 6.80 -36.10
CA ASN A 591 -2.60 7.75 -34.99
C ASN A 591 -2.06 9.13 -35.42
N ALA A 592 -2.94 9.95 -36.00
CA ALA A 592 -2.59 11.24 -36.57
C ALA A 592 -2.04 12.25 -35.52
N GLU A 593 -2.64 12.29 -34.33
CA GLU A 593 -2.22 13.20 -33.25
C GLU A 593 -0.75 12.95 -32.86
N LEU A 594 -0.40 11.68 -32.66
CA LEU A 594 0.95 11.29 -32.26
C LEU A 594 1.98 11.55 -33.37
N VAL A 595 1.60 11.37 -34.65
CA VAL A 595 2.49 11.68 -35.78
C VAL A 595 2.82 13.18 -35.80
N VAL A 596 1.81 14.05 -35.68
CA VAL A 596 2.01 15.51 -35.68
C VAL A 596 2.86 15.94 -34.49
N ALA A 597 2.59 15.41 -33.30
CA ALA A 597 3.35 15.76 -32.09
C ALA A 597 4.83 15.38 -32.19
N ILE A 598 5.14 14.19 -32.73
CA ILE A 598 6.53 13.75 -32.91
C ILE A 598 7.21 14.52 -34.05
N ASP A 599 6.52 14.74 -35.18
CA ASP A 599 7.08 15.52 -36.29
C ASP A 599 7.37 16.96 -35.84
N TRP A 600 6.55 17.55 -34.94
CA TRP A 600 6.81 18.85 -34.31
C TRP A 600 8.07 18.85 -33.45
N GLU A 601 8.27 17.84 -32.61
CA GLU A 601 9.50 17.69 -31.81
C GLU A 601 10.74 17.54 -32.73
N LEU A 602 10.67 16.67 -33.74
CA LEU A 602 11.78 16.34 -34.64
C LEU A 602 12.20 17.48 -35.58
N MET A 603 11.48 18.61 -35.62
CA MET A 603 11.91 19.81 -36.35
C MET A 603 13.06 20.55 -35.65
N ASN A 604 13.32 20.27 -34.38
CA ASN A 604 14.37 20.93 -33.61
C ASN A 604 15.76 20.57 -34.13
N LYS A 605 16.60 21.58 -34.41
CA LYS A 605 17.99 21.41 -34.89
C LYS A 605 18.93 20.68 -33.93
N ARG A 606 18.50 20.42 -32.68
CA ARG A 606 19.22 19.57 -31.73
C ARG A 606 19.28 18.11 -32.17
N PHE A 607 18.35 17.67 -33.02
CA PHE A 607 18.33 16.31 -33.59
C PHE A 607 19.15 16.21 -34.88
N THR A 608 19.47 14.99 -35.28
CA THR A 608 20.22 14.73 -36.51
C THR A 608 19.35 14.97 -37.74
N ARG A 609 19.82 15.77 -38.69
CA ARG A 609 19.08 16.04 -39.92
C ARG A 609 18.98 14.79 -40.81
N ARG A 610 17.78 14.26 -41.02
CA ARG A 610 17.50 13.09 -41.88
C ARG A 610 17.46 13.48 -43.36
N PRO A 611 18.24 12.81 -44.23
CA PRO A 611 18.21 13.07 -45.67
C PRO A 611 16.81 12.77 -46.25
N LYS A 612 16.35 13.62 -47.18
CA LYS A 612 15.06 13.48 -47.91
C LYS A 612 13.78 13.61 -47.06
N TRP A 613 13.89 14.03 -45.79
CA TRP A 613 12.72 14.42 -45.00
C TRP A 613 12.34 15.88 -45.33
N HIS A 614 11.03 16.17 -45.39
CA HIS A 614 10.52 17.47 -45.86
C HIS A 614 10.66 18.61 -44.84
N TYR A 615 10.69 18.31 -43.54
CA TYR A 615 10.75 19.32 -42.46
C TYR A 615 9.70 20.44 -42.63
N ASP A 616 8.49 20.03 -42.94
CA ASP A 616 7.33 20.88 -43.15
C ASP A 616 6.15 20.27 -42.39
N ILE A 617 5.74 20.91 -41.29
CA ILE A 617 4.71 20.38 -40.39
C ILE A 617 3.35 20.27 -41.08
N SER A 618 3.07 21.09 -42.11
CA SER A 618 1.81 21.03 -42.84
C SER A 618 1.65 19.71 -43.61
N ARG A 619 2.77 19.04 -43.90
CA ARG A 619 2.85 17.79 -44.67
C ARG A 619 2.91 16.52 -43.82
N SER A 620 2.89 16.63 -42.49
CA SER A 620 3.05 15.49 -41.56
C SER A 620 2.05 14.34 -41.79
N LEU A 621 0.85 14.68 -42.28
CA LEU A 621 -0.26 13.74 -42.46
C LEU A 621 -0.50 13.32 -43.93
N GLU A 622 0.33 13.74 -44.90
CA GLU A 622 0.12 13.45 -46.34
C GLU A 622 0.04 11.96 -46.68
N ALA A 623 0.67 11.10 -45.88
CA ALA A 623 0.73 9.66 -46.09
C ALA A 623 -0.38 8.88 -45.33
N LEU A 624 -1.26 9.55 -44.59
CA LEU A 624 -2.30 8.92 -43.76
C LEU A 624 -3.69 9.18 -44.33
N SER A 625 -4.56 8.16 -44.30
CA SER A 625 -6.00 8.31 -44.56
C SER A 625 -6.71 8.70 -43.27
N ILE A 626 -7.23 9.92 -43.19
CA ILE A 626 -7.86 10.47 -41.99
C ILE A 626 -9.37 10.67 -42.23
N GLU A 627 -10.20 10.24 -41.28
CA GLU A 627 -11.66 10.37 -41.37
C GLU A 627 -12.17 11.78 -41.04
N SER A 628 -11.52 12.46 -40.09
CA SER A 628 -11.87 13.81 -39.63
C SER A 628 -10.64 14.63 -39.25
N LYS A 629 -10.69 15.95 -39.44
CA LYS A 629 -9.59 16.89 -39.11
C LYS A 629 -9.24 16.78 -37.61
N PRO A 630 -8.06 16.25 -37.23
CA PRO A 630 -7.71 16.04 -35.83
C PRO A 630 -7.30 17.36 -35.17
N THR A 631 -7.52 17.43 -33.86
CA THR A 631 -7.03 18.52 -32.99
C THR A 631 -5.94 17.96 -32.10
N VAL A 632 -4.72 18.48 -32.24
CA VAL A 632 -3.54 18.04 -31.52
C VAL A 632 -3.22 19.06 -30.46
N THR A 633 -3.00 18.63 -29.22
CA THR A 633 -2.54 19.49 -28.13
C THR A 633 -1.16 19.04 -27.70
N ILE A 634 -0.23 19.98 -27.62
CA ILE A 634 1.15 19.74 -27.20
C ILE A 634 1.49 20.70 -26.06
N ASN A 635 2.09 20.18 -25.00
CA ASN A 635 2.59 20.97 -23.88
C ASN A 635 4.12 21.12 -23.95
N ASP A 636 4.70 21.92 -23.06
CA ASP A 636 6.14 22.19 -22.98
C ASP A 636 7.02 21.00 -22.52
N ASP A 637 6.47 19.79 -22.48
CA ASP A 637 7.15 18.55 -22.04
C ASP A 637 8.01 17.89 -23.14
N ILE A 638 7.96 18.42 -24.36
CA ILE A 638 8.71 17.93 -25.52
C ILE A 638 9.83 18.89 -25.93
N SER A 639 10.85 18.39 -26.65
CA SER A 639 11.95 19.23 -27.15
C SER A 639 11.56 20.05 -28.39
N SER A 640 10.58 20.94 -28.26
CA SER A 640 10.07 21.79 -29.34
C SER A 640 11.16 22.66 -29.99
N PHE A 641 10.98 22.97 -31.28
CA PHE A 641 11.81 23.93 -31.99
C PHE A 641 11.38 25.39 -31.76
N ILE A 642 10.24 25.63 -31.09
CA ILE A 642 9.78 26.97 -30.74
C ILE A 642 9.97 27.18 -29.25
N SER A 643 10.60 28.29 -28.88
CA SER A 643 10.69 28.77 -27.50
C SER A 643 10.10 30.18 -27.40
N ALA A 644 9.40 30.48 -26.32
CA ALA A 644 8.81 31.79 -26.09
C ALA A 644 9.27 32.41 -24.76
N SER A 645 9.33 33.73 -24.70
CA SER A 645 9.58 34.51 -23.48
C SER A 645 8.71 35.76 -23.44
N PHE A 646 8.19 36.11 -22.28
CA PHE A 646 7.36 37.30 -22.08
C PHE A 646 7.98 38.22 -21.04
N ILE A 647 8.10 39.52 -21.33
CA ILE A 647 8.80 40.47 -20.45
C ILE A 647 8.02 41.78 -20.31
N PHE A 648 7.87 42.28 -19.07
CA PHE A 648 7.41 43.63 -18.77
C PHE A 648 8.57 44.63 -18.69
N LYS A 649 8.39 45.82 -19.27
CA LYS A 649 9.42 46.88 -19.31
C LYS A 649 9.74 47.46 -17.93
N GLY A 650 8.73 47.63 -17.09
CA GLY A 650 8.81 48.08 -15.69
C GLY A 650 8.53 46.93 -14.72
N GLU A 651 8.91 47.11 -13.46
CA GLU A 651 8.60 46.19 -12.34
C GLU A 651 7.27 46.57 -11.68
N ASP A 652 7.00 47.87 -11.62
CA ASP A 652 5.75 48.45 -11.12
C ASP A 652 5.00 49.20 -12.22
N GLY A 653 3.67 49.25 -12.10
CA GLY A 653 2.82 50.17 -12.85
C GLY A 653 1.64 50.65 -12.00
N LYS A 654 0.95 51.71 -12.40
CA LYS A 654 -0.21 52.23 -11.66
C LYS A 654 -1.52 51.89 -12.37
N ALA A 655 -2.55 51.56 -11.61
CA ALA A 655 -3.91 51.42 -12.14
C ALA A 655 -4.34 52.73 -12.86
N GLY A 656 -4.79 52.61 -14.10
CA GLY A 656 -5.11 53.72 -15.01
C GLY A 656 -4.04 54.04 -16.04
N GLU A 657 -2.81 53.54 -15.89
CA GLU A 657 -1.70 53.71 -16.85
C GLU A 657 -1.55 52.50 -17.80
N THR A 658 -0.73 52.62 -18.84
CA THR A 658 -0.37 51.49 -19.73
C THR A 658 1.07 51.05 -19.51
N CYS A 659 1.32 49.75 -19.37
CA CYS A 659 2.65 49.17 -19.31
C CYS A 659 3.10 48.65 -20.68
N GLN A 660 4.39 48.79 -21.01
CA GLN A 660 4.97 48.18 -22.20
C GLN A 660 5.45 46.76 -21.89
N ALA A 661 5.11 45.79 -22.74
CA ALA A 661 5.56 44.41 -22.64
C ALA A 661 6.00 43.86 -24.01
N GLN A 662 6.87 42.84 -24.01
CA GLN A 662 7.35 42.15 -25.21
C GLN A 662 7.16 40.64 -25.09
N LEU A 663 6.50 40.04 -26.09
CA LEU A 663 6.50 38.61 -26.32
C LEU A 663 7.52 38.28 -27.42
N ALA A 664 8.55 37.50 -27.11
CA ALA A 664 9.53 37.04 -28.09
C ALA A 664 9.36 35.55 -28.36
N ILE A 665 9.20 35.18 -29.63
CA ILE A 665 9.11 33.80 -30.10
C ILE A 665 10.34 33.50 -30.95
N LYS A 666 11.10 32.48 -30.59
CA LYS A 666 12.34 32.07 -31.27
C LYS A 666 12.18 30.69 -31.90
N SER A 667 12.63 30.55 -33.13
CA SER A 667 12.71 29.28 -33.86
C SER A 667 14.12 28.70 -33.84
N ASP A 668 14.25 27.47 -33.36
CA ASP A 668 15.42 26.61 -33.42
C ASP A 668 15.21 25.44 -34.43
N ALA A 669 14.38 25.64 -35.45
CA ALA A 669 14.22 24.69 -36.55
C ALA A 669 15.49 24.57 -37.44
N PHE A 670 15.56 23.50 -38.25
CA PHE A 670 16.58 23.37 -39.30
C PHE A 670 16.50 24.53 -40.30
N SER A 671 17.65 25.03 -40.78
CA SER A 671 17.73 26.22 -41.63
C SER A 671 16.97 26.13 -42.95
N ASP A 672 16.72 24.93 -43.44
CA ASP A 672 16.00 24.62 -44.68
C ASP A 672 14.56 24.09 -44.45
N ALA A 673 14.06 24.14 -43.20
CA ALA A 673 12.69 23.80 -42.88
C ALA A 673 11.69 24.83 -43.49
N ALA A 674 10.44 24.42 -43.70
CA ALA A 674 9.40 25.34 -44.15
C ALA A 674 9.02 26.34 -43.03
N PRO A 675 8.71 27.61 -43.36
CA PRO A 675 8.16 28.56 -42.40
C PRO A 675 6.81 28.08 -41.84
N VAL A 676 6.56 28.36 -40.56
CA VAL A 676 5.30 28.01 -39.89
C VAL A 676 4.47 29.27 -39.68
N THR A 677 3.28 29.31 -40.27
CA THR A 677 2.33 30.42 -40.10
C THR A 677 1.26 30.05 -39.10
N LEU A 678 1.25 30.72 -37.95
CA LEU A 678 0.21 30.52 -36.93
C LEU A 678 -1.09 31.21 -37.35
N LYS A 679 -2.24 30.65 -36.97
CA LYS A 679 -3.55 31.32 -37.08
C LYS A 679 -3.67 32.44 -36.06
N GLY A 680 -3.20 32.17 -34.85
CA GLY A 680 -3.23 33.10 -33.73
C GLY A 680 -2.35 32.62 -32.59
N LEU A 681 -2.16 33.48 -31.60
CA LEU A 681 -1.58 33.10 -30.31
C LEU A 681 -2.38 33.70 -29.17
N ARG A 682 -2.33 33.05 -28.02
CA ARG A 682 -3.02 33.44 -26.80
C ARG A 682 -2.02 33.47 -25.65
N VAL A 683 -1.91 34.59 -24.97
CA VAL A 683 -1.10 34.74 -23.75
C VAL A 683 -2.03 34.75 -22.56
N ASP A 684 -1.85 33.79 -21.67
CA ASP A 684 -2.62 33.67 -20.44
C ASP A 684 -1.83 34.24 -19.26
N PHE A 685 -2.55 34.92 -18.37
CA PHE A 685 -1.99 35.58 -17.19
C PHE A 685 -2.65 35.04 -15.93
N GLU A 686 -1.87 34.96 -14.87
CA GLU A 686 -2.33 34.77 -13.51
C GLU A 686 -2.36 36.14 -12.81
N GLY A 687 -3.43 36.46 -12.07
CA GLY A 687 -3.57 37.74 -11.37
C GLY A 687 -4.36 38.81 -12.13
N SER A 688 -3.96 40.08 -12.00
CA SER A 688 -4.78 41.26 -12.35
C SER A 688 -4.79 41.67 -13.84
N LEU A 689 -4.24 40.84 -14.74
CA LEU A 689 -4.20 41.11 -16.18
C LEU A 689 -5.11 40.19 -16.98
N LYS A 690 -5.73 40.75 -18.02
CA LYS A 690 -6.63 40.05 -18.93
C LYS A 690 -5.83 39.27 -19.99
N THR A 691 -6.36 38.12 -20.42
CA THR A 691 -5.80 37.33 -21.54
C THR A 691 -5.62 38.18 -22.80
N ILE A 692 -4.47 38.01 -23.47
CA ILE A 692 -4.16 38.69 -24.74
C ILE A 692 -4.28 37.69 -25.88
N THR A 693 -5.01 38.06 -26.94
CA THR A 693 -5.18 37.26 -28.15
C THR A 693 -4.65 38.03 -29.36
N LEU A 694 -3.75 37.41 -30.13
CA LEU A 694 -3.24 37.99 -31.37
C LEU A 694 -3.65 37.11 -32.55
N ASP A 695 -4.33 37.71 -33.53
CA ASP A 695 -4.69 37.04 -34.78
C ASP A 695 -3.66 37.32 -35.88
N HIS A 696 -3.48 36.34 -36.77
CA HIS A 696 -2.58 36.50 -37.90
C HIS A 696 -3.13 37.48 -38.96
N ALA A 697 -2.34 38.50 -39.27
CA ALA A 697 -2.56 39.40 -40.39
C ALA A 697 -1.28 39.54 -41.23
N ALA A 698 -1.35 39.22 -42.54
CA ALA A 698 -0.21 39.30 -43.44
C ALA A 698 0.22 40.75 -43.75
N GLU A 699 -0.73 41.70 -43.71
CA GLU A 699 -0.54 43.12 -44.03
C GLU A 699 -0.52 44.01 -42.76
N SER A 700 0.05 43.54 -41.64
CA SER A 700 0.21 44.36 -40.43
C SER A 700 1.34 45.40 -40.58
N ASP A 701 1.28 46.50 -39.82
CA ASP A 701 2.25 47.62 -39.82
C ASP A 701 3.72 47.20 -39.89
N ALA A 702 4.54 48.03 -40.54
CA ALA A 702 5.94 47.77 -40.89
C ALA A 702 6.78 47.28 -39.68
N ALA A 703 7.03 45.97 -39.63
CA ALA A 703 7.94 45.38 -38.65
C ALA A 703 9.38 45.85 -38.93
N THR A 704 10.08 46.28 -37.89
CA THR A 704 11.51 46.61 -38.01
C THR A 704 12.28 45.29 -37.97
N ALA A 705 13.06 44.99 -39.01
CA ALA A 705 13.83 43.75 -39.11
C ALA A 705 15.34 44.03 -39.26
N LYS A 706 16.16 43.25 -38.54
CA LYS A 706 17.63 43.30 -38.65
C LYS A 706 18.20 41.90 -38.42
N GLY A 707 18.76 41.33 -39.49
CA GLY A 707 19.22 39.93 -39.47
C GLY A 707 18.06 38.98 -39.22
N ALA A 708 18.21 38.09 -38.23
CA ALA A 708 17.22 37.08 -37.88
C ALA A 708 16.16 37.56 -36.85
N VAL A 709 16.14 38.85 -36.48
CA VAL A 709 15.20 39.38 -35.48
C VAL A 709 14.25 40.40 -36.12
N SER A 710 12.96 40.27 -35.84
CA SER A 710 11.91 41.22 -36.21
C SER A 710 11.20 41.76 -34.95
N LEU A 711 10.85 43.04 -34.96
CA LEU A 711 10.06 43.70 -33.91
C LEU A 711 8.84 44.36 -34.55
N SER A 712 7.65 44.03 -34.05
CA SER A 712 6.37 44.62 -34.44
C SER A 712 5.67 45.23 -33.24
N ASN A 713 5.22 46.48 -33.36
CA ASN A 713 4.36 47.12 -32.36
C ASN A 713 2.91 46.72 -32.62
N VAL A 714 2.26 46.12 -31.63
CA VAL A 714 0.90 45.58 -31.75
C VAL A 714 -0.07 46.44 -30.93
N PRO A 715 -0.96 47.22 -31.57
CA PRO A 715 -1.99 47.95 -30.85
C PRO A 715 -3.06 46.98 -30.33
N LEU A 716 -3.36 47.05 -29.03
CA LEU A 716 -4.38 46.23 -28.38
C LEU A 716 -5.73 46.96 -28.36
N LYS A 717 -6.82 46.26 -28.70
CA LYS A 717 -8.20 46.72 -28.57
C LYS A 717 -8.91 45.93 -27.46
N GLU A 718 -9.61 46.64 -26.59
CA GLU A 718 -10.40 46.04 -25.52
C GLU A 718 -11.82 45.76 -26.05
N THR A 719 -12.17 44.48 -26.15
CA THR A 719 -13.49 44.03 -26.62
C THR A 719 -14.21 43.28 -25.51
N ALA A 720 -15.46 43.64 -25.23
CA ALA A 720 -16.32 42.88 -24.31
C ALA A 720 -16.61 41.50 -24.91
N ARG A 721 -16.45 40.41 -24.12
CA ARG A 721 -16.86 39.08 -24.59
C ARG A 721 -18.37 39.04 -24.80
N ALA A 722 -18.79 38.63 -25.98
CA ALA A 722 -20.19 38.31 -26.23
C ALA A 722 -20.51 36.94 -25.59
N GLY A 723 -21.32 36.91 -24.53
CA GLY A 723 -21.94 35.65 -24.07
C GLY A 723 -22.20 35.45 -22.58
N GLU A 724 -21.63 36.23 -21.67
CA GLU A 724 -21.83 36.04 -20.22
C GLU A 724 -22.14 37.38 -19.54
N ALA A 725 -23.22 37.43 -18.76
CA ALA A 725 -23.77 38.61 -18.11
C ALA A 725 -23.05 38.98 -16.80
N GLU A 726 -21.72 38.85 -16.77
CA GLU A 726 -20.89 39.33 -15.65
C GLU A 726 -20.16 40.61 -16.05
N GLU A 727 -20.32 41.67 -15.26
CA GLU A 727 -19.57 42.92 -15.36
C GLU A 727 -18.07 42.64 -15.12
N GLY A 728 -17.28 42.38 -16.18
CA GLY A 728 -15.81 42.26 -16.07
C GLY A 728 -15.06 41.58 -17.22
N ALA A 729 -15.70 40.72 -18.02
CA ALA A 729 -14.98 39.87 -19.00
C ALA A 729 -14.73 40.55 -20.35
N SER A 730 -13.76 41.48 -20.42
CA SER A 730 -13.21 41.97 -21.71
C SER A 730 -11.89 41.28 -22.05
N VAL A 731 -11.67 40.95 -23.33
CA VAL A 731 -10.40 40.36 -23.82
C VAL A 731 -9.63 41.43 -24.60
N LEU A 732 -8.31 41.45 -24.45
CA LEU A 732 -7.42 42.29 -25.25
C LEU A 732 -7.08 41.56 -26.55
N SER A 733 -7.45 42.16 -27.68
CA SER A 733 -7.22 41.60 -29.02
C SER A 733 -6.28 42.49 -29.84
N GLY A 734 -5.41 41.86 -30.63
CA GLY A 734 -4.50 42.53 -31.56
C GLY A 734 -4.27 41.70 -32.83
N SER A 735 -3.60 42.28 -33.82
CA SER A 735 -3.28 41.58 -35.08
C SER A 735 -1.83 41.81 -35.49
N ALA A 736 -1.12 40.75 -35.88
CA ALA A 736 0.29 40.82 -36.31
C ALA A 736 0.65 39.72 -37.32
N ASN A 737 1.80 39.86 -38.00
CA ASN A 737 2.35 38.78 -38.81
C ASN A 737 2.98 37.69 -37.91
N LEU A 738 2.28 36.57 -37.76
CA LEU A 738 2.67 35.41 -36.93
C LEU A 738 3.39 34.32 -37.74
N THR A 739 4.04 34.68 -38.85
CA THR A 739 4.87 33.74 -39.63
C THR A 739 6.25 33.61 -39.02
N ILE A 740 6.61 32.38 -38.65
CA ILE A 740 7.87 32.05 -38.00
C ILE A 740 8.80 31.40 -39.03
N VAL A 741 9.91 32.06 -39.32
CA VAL A 741 10.94 31.58 -40.25
C VAL A 741 12.00 30.78 -39.47
N PRO A 742 12.60 29.72 -40.03
CA PRO A 742 13.64 28.97 -39.33
C PRO A 742 14.80 29.86 -38.88
N GLY A 743 15.19 29.75 -37.61
CA GLY A 743 16.27 30.53 -37.03
C GLY A 743 15.91 31.98 -36.70
N SER A 744 14.68 32.44 -36.94
CA SER A 744 14.25 33.81 -36.62
C SER A 744 13.80 33.98 -35.17
N THR A 745 13.77 35.23 -34.70
CA THR A 745 13.15 35.64 -33.45
C THR A 745 12.17 36.77 -33.74
N ASN A 746 10.88 36.51 -33.57
CA ASN A 746 9.82 37.49 -33.77
C ASN A 746 9.45 38.09 -32.41
N VAL A 747 9.46 39.40 -32.29
CA VAL A 747 9.16 40.14 -31.06
C VAL A 747 7.93 41.01 -31.26
N TYR A 748 6.93 40.84 -30.41
CA TYR A 748 5.69 41.60 -30.40
C TYR A 748 5.69 42.53 -29.19
N GLU A 749 5.86 43.83 -29.42
CA GLU A 749 5.79 44.86 -28.38
C GLU A 749 4.36 45.40 -28.28
N MET A 750 3.82 45.40 -27.05
CA MET A 750 2.42 45.73 -26.77
C MET A 750 2.30 46.66 -25.57
N ALA A 751 1.35 47.60 -25.66
CA ALA A 751 0.99 48.50 -24.57
C ALA A 751 -0.25 47.93 -23.85
N ILE A 752 -0.03 47.33 -22.69
CA ILE A 752 -1.06 46.66 -21.89
C ILE A 752 -1.67 47.66 -20.91
N PRO A 753 -3.00 47.92 -20.95
CA PRO A 753 -3.66 48.78 -19.98
C PRO A 753 -3.73 48.10 -18.60
N LEU A 754 -3.28 48.81 -17.56
CA LEU A 754 -3.35 48.35 -16.17
C LEU A 754 -4.66 48.89 -15.56
N ARG A 755 -5.58 47.99 -15.24
CA ARG A 755 -6.91 48.36 -14.67
C ARG A 755 -7.01 48.01 -13.20
N GLU A 756 -6.64 46.78 -12.86
CA GLU A 756 -6.82 46.23 -11.53
C GLU A 756 -5.49 46.24 -10.76
N PRO A 757 -5.47 46.71 -9.50
CA PRO A 757 -4.29 46.61 -8.66
C PRO A 757 -4.04 45.16 -8.24
N GLY A 758 -2.79 44.76 -8.13
CA GLY A 758 -2.38 43.40 -7.79
C GLY A 758 -1.14 42.95 -8.56
N GLU A 759 -0.59 41.81 -8.17
CA GLU A 759 0.46 41.13 -8.93
C GLU A 759 -0.18 40.49 -10.19
N ALA A 760 0.49 40.61 -11.33
CA ALA A 760 0.13 39.88 -12.53
C ALA A 760 1.35 39.20 -13.12
N ARG A 761 1.20 37.92 -13.43
CA ARG A 761 2.22 37.04 -13.98
C ARG A 761 1.78 36.54 -15.35
N ALA A 762 2.64 36.64 -16.36
CA ALA A 762 2.43 35.90 -17.60
C ALA A 762 2.72 34.42 -17.32
N ASP A 763 1.72 33.55 -17.49
CA ASP A 763 1.82 32.12 -17.14
C ASP A 763 2.33 31.31 -18.34
N SER A 764 1.65 31.44 -19.48
CA SER A 764 1.94 30.66 -20.67
C SER A 764 1.51 31.36 -21.96
N VAL A 765 2.00 30.86 -23.09
CA VAL A 765 1.51 31.22 -24.42
C VAL A 765 1.10 29.98 -25.20
N THR A 766 -0.13 29.98 -25.67
CA THR A 766 -0.66 28.96 -26.59
C THR A 766 -0.53 29.46 -28.03
N LEU A 767 0.20 28.73 -28.86
CA LEU A 767 0.35 28.96 -30.30
C LEU A 767 -0.67 28.10 -31.04
N LEU A 768 -1.55 28.74 -31.82
CA LEU A 768 -2.60 28.08 -32.59
C LEU A 768 -2.18 27.98 -34.04
N LEU A 769 -1.93 26.75 -34.50
CA LEU A 769 -1.68 26.44 -35.91
C LEU A 769 -2.91 25.76 -36.50
N GLU A 770 -3.43 26.29 -37.60
CA GLU A 770 -4.51 25.66 -38.34
C GLU A 770 -4.07 25.42 -39.78
N THR A 771 -4.06 24.15 -40.19
CA THR A 771 -3.80 23.73 -41.56
C THR A 771 -5.05 23.10 -42.17
N ASP A 772 -5.03 22.77 -43.46
CA ASP A 772 -6.10 21.98 -44.08
C ASP A 772 -6.21 20.58 -43.48
N ALA A 773 -5.09 20.02 -43.00
CA ALA A 773 -4.99 18.65 -42.52
C ALA A 773 -5.30 18.48 -41.03
N PHE A 774 -4.93 19.43 -40.17
CA PHE A 774 -5.11 19.35 -38.70
C PHE A 774 -5.12 20.72 -38.04
N ARG A 775 -5.59 20.77 -36.79
CA ARG A 775 -5.39 21.90 -35.86
C ARG A 775 -4.39 21.50 -34.78
N LEU A 776 -3.45 22.37 -34.45
CA LEU A 776 -2.46 22.16 -33.40
C LEU A 776 -2.47 23.34 -32.43
N ASP A 777 -2.66 23.06 -31.15
CA ASP A 777 -2.55 24.01 -30.06
C ASP A 777 -1.29 23.63 -29.25
N TYR A 778 -0.24 24.46 -29.32
CA TYR A 778 1.03 24.23 -28.61
C TYR A 778 1.23 25.26 -27.49
N THR A 779 1.30 24.80 -26.25
CA THR A 779 1.46 25.66 -25.07
C THR A 779 2.91 25.67 -24.61
N VAL A 780 3.45 26.88 -24.41
CA VAL A 780 4.79 27.14 -23.86
C VAL A 780 4.64 27.85 -22.53
N ASP A 781 5.20 27.29 -21.47
CA ASP A 781 5.17 27.89 -20.14
C ASP A 781 6.31 28.90 -19.96
N PHE A 782 6.03 30.04 -19.33
CA PHE A 782 7.07 31.01 -19.00
C PHE A 782 7.75 30.62 -17.67
N ARG A 783 8.95 30.06 -17.78
CA ARG A 783 9.78 29.63 -16.63
C ARG A 783 10.81 30.72 -16.27
N ASP A 784 11.20 30.79 -14.99
CA ASP A 784 12.31 31.61 -14.47
C ASP A 784 13.68 31.12 -15.02
N LEU A 785 13.92 31.34 -16.31
CA LEU A 785 15.17 30.97 -16.97
C LEU A 785 16.20 32.06 -16.65
N GLY A 786 16.88 31.92 -15.52
CA GLY A 786 17.85 32.86 -14.92
C GLY A 786 19.06 33.33 -15.76
N ALA A 787 19.00 33.27 -17.09
CA ALA A 787 20.04 33.76 -17.99
C ALA A 787 19.56 34.43 -19.31
N ALA A 788 18.27 34.48 -19.65
CA ALA A 788 17.86 34.74 -21.05
C ALA A 788 16.82 35.84 -21.33
N ASP A 789 16.42 36.68 -20.37
CA ASP A 789 15.44 37.74 -20.63
C ASP A 789 16.10 38.99 -21.24
N PHE A 790 15.90 39.14 -22.56
CA PHE A 790 16.38 40.30 -23.33
C PHE A 790 15.21 41.16 -23.80
N TRP A 791 15.23 42.43 -23.41
CA TRP A 791 14.40 43.45 -24.04
C TRP A 791 15.02 43.89 -25.36
N PHE A 792 14.21 43.96 -26.42
CA PHE A 792 14.64 44.42 -27.74
C PHE A 792 14.31 45.91 -27.88
N SER A 793 15.34 46.74 -28.07
CA SER A 793 15.11 48.16 -28.38
C SER A 793 14.57 48.34 -29.81
N PRO A 794 14.03 49.52 -30.19
CA PRO A 794 13.65 49.81 -31.58
C PRO A 794 14.79 49.65 -32.60
N SER A 795 16.05 49.74 -32.16
CA SER A 795 17.24 49.46 -32.97
C SER A 795 17.58 47.96 -33.11
N LEU A 796 16.75 47.10 -32.52
CA LEU A 796 16.91 45.66 -32.34
C LEU A 796 18.15 45.24 -31.53
N ALA A 797 18.77 46.19 -30.82
CA ALA A 797 19.79 45.87 -29.83
C ALA A 797 19.16 45.16 -28.62
N ARG A 798 19.78 44.05 -28.20
CA ARG A 798 19.38 43.27 -27.03
C ARG A 798 19.88 43.93 -25.75
N ARG A 799 18.96 44.26 -24.84
CA ARG A 799 19.26 44.76 -23.50
C ARG A 799 18.83 43.71 -22.49
N ARG A 800 19.78 43.19 -21.71
CA ARG A 800 19.47 42.28 -20.61
C ARG A 800 18.70 43.02 -19.52
N ILE A 801 17.56 42.49 -19.09
CA ILE A 801 16.87 42.97 -17.90
C ILE A 801 17.39 42.15 -16.71
N VAL A 802 17.91 42.82 -15.70
CA VAL A 802 18.46 42.18 -14.50
C VAL A 802 17.36 42.19 -13.43
N ARG A 803 16.37 41.30 -13.59
CA ARG A 803 15.29 41.03 -12.62
C ARG A 803 15.12 39.52 -12.50
N GLN A 804 14.72 39.03 -11.34
CA GLN A 804 14.58 37.58 -11.09
C GLN A 804 13.42 36.98 -11.90
N SER A 805 12.31 37.71 -12.04
CA SER A 805 11.12 37.28 -12.80
C SER A 805 10.63 38.44 -13.67
N ALA A 806 11.12 38.54 -14.90
CA ALA A 806 10.81 39.66 -15.79
C ALA A 806 9.41 39.58 -16.43
N HIS A 807 8.74 38.43 -16.30
CA HIS A 807 7.36 38.14 -16.71
C HIS A 807 6.31 38.45 -15.63
N ILE A 808 6.70 39.08 -14.52
CA ILE A 808 5.82 39.53 -13.43
C ILE A 808 5.80 41.06 -13.36
N ILE A 809 4.64 41.64 -13.06
CA ILE A 809 4.45 43.07 -12.80
C ILE A 809 3.59 43.30 -11.56
N GLN A 810 3.95 44.30 -10.76
CA GLN A 810 3.14 44.77 -9.64
C GLN A 810 2.32 46.00 -10.03
N VAL A 811 0.99 45.89 -10.02
CA VAL A 811 0.09 47.02 -10.30
C VAL A 811 -0.33 47.69 -8.99
N GLN A 812 0.11 48.93 -8.79
CA GLN A 812 -0.20 49.73 -7.62
C GLN A 812 -1.58 50.40 -7.74
N PRO A 813 -2.39 50.44 -6.66
CA PRO A 813 -3.68 51.12 -6.65
C PRO A 813 -3.53 52.64 -6.79
N ARG A 814 -4.55 53.28 -7.37
CA ARG A 814 -4.66 54.75 -7.35
C ARG A 814 -4.90 55.21 -5.91
N PRO A 815 -4.16 56.21 -5.38
CA PRO A 815 -4.34 56.67 -4.01
C PRO A 815 -5.76 57.20 -3.78
N PRO A 816 -6.53 56.65 -2.80
CA PRO A 816 -7.87 57.12 -2.48
C PRO A 816 -7.83 58.46 -1.75
N LYS A 817 -8.73 59.39 -2.10
CA LYS A 817 -9.01 60.61 -1.31
C LYS A 817 -10.30 60.52 -0.48
N MET A 818 -11.01 59.39 -0.48
CA MET A 818 -12.18 59.20 0.38
C MET A 818 -11.74 58.82 1.81
N GLU A 819 -12.30 59.45 2.84
CA GLU A 819 -11.94 59.22 4.26
C GLU A 819 -13.03 58.42 5.00
N ILE A 820 -12.62 57.50 5.90
CA ILE A 820 -13.52 56.72 6.78
C ILE A 820 -13.02 56.88 8.22
N LYS A 821 -13.90 57.29 9.16
CA LYS A 821 -13.55 57.50 10.58
C LYS A 821 -14.60 56.91 11.54
N LEU A 822 -14.17 56.46 12.72
CA LEU A 822 -15.03 55.92 13.77
C LEU A 822 -15.45 57.03 14.76
N ALA A 823 -16.76 57.22 14.96
CA ALA A 823 -17.30 58.34 15.72
C ALA A 823 -17.23 58.17 17.26
N LYS A 824 -17.27 56.93 17.76
CA LYS A 824 -17.19 56.60 19.19
C LYS A 824 -16.41 55.28 19.40
N PRO A 825 -15.10 55.33 19.68
CA PRO A 825 -14.34 54.13 19.98
C PRO A 825 -14.63 53.66 21.42
N LEU A 826 -14.92 52.37 21.57
CA LEU A 826 -14.92 51.67 22.85
C LEU A 826 -13.70 50.75 22.88
N ASP A 827 -12.97 50.73 23.99
CA ASP A 827 -11.72 49.96 24.11
C ASP A 827 -11.96 48.46 24.25
N GLN A 828 -13.14 48.03 24.74
CA GLN A 828 -13.45 46.63 25.04
C GLN A 828 -14.94 46.34 25.07
N PHE A 829 -15.31 45.16 24.57
CA PHE A 829 -16.64 44.57 24.69
C PHE A 829 -16.61 43.33 25.61
N TYR A 830 -17.76 42.99 26.20
CA TYR A 830 -17.94 41.85 27.10
C TYR A 830 -18.88 40.80 26.51
N ALA A 831 -18.61 39.53 26.79
CA ALA A 831 -19.50 38.45 26.40
C ALA A 831 -20.92 38.69 26.95
N ASN A 832 -21.94 38.39 26.13
CA ASN A 832 -23.38 38.59 26.34
C ASN A 832 -23.89 40.03 26.16
N GLU A 833 -23.06 40.96 25.69
CA GLU A 833 -23.51 42.32 25.36
C GLU A 833 -23.51 42.57 23.83
N PRO A 834 -24.40 43.44 23.31
CA PRO A 834 -24.42 43.80 21.89
C PRO A 834 -23.27 44.76 21.53
N MET A 835 -22.69 44.60 20.33
CA MET A 835 -21.57 45.45 19.86
C MET A 835 -22.03 46.41 18.77
N GLU A 836 -21.86 47.72 18.98
CA GLU A 836 -22.27 48.77 18.03
C GLU A 836 -21.09 49.66 17.61
N LEU A 837 -20.92 49.85 16.29
CA LEU A 837 -19.93 50.73 15.66
C LEU A 837 -20.62 51.84 14.87
N LEU A 838 -20.16 53.08 15.04
CA LEU A 838 -20.66 54.26 14.33
C LEU A 838 -19.55 54.88 13.48
N LEU A 839 -19.80 55.04 12.18
CA LEU A 839 -18.83 55.41 11.15
C LEU A 839 -19.25 56.68 10.41
N ASP A 840 -18.29 57.53 10.07
CA ASP A 840 -18.47 58.69 9.18
C ASP A 840 -17.61 58.49 7.91
N VAL A 841 -18.24 58.45 6.73
CA VAL A 841 -17.58 58.35 5.41
C VAL A 841 -17.63 59.70 4.72
N PHE A 842 -16.49 60.25 4.29
CA PHE A 842 -16.35 61.61 3.73
C PHE A 842 -15.68 61.60 2.35
N ASN A 843 -16.29 62.24 1.36
CA ASN A 843 -15.71 62.38 0.02
C ASN A 843 -14.77 63.59 -0.05
N ALA A 844 -13.44 63.37 -0.10
CA ALA A 844 -12.45 64.42 -0.33
C ALA A 844 -11.90 64.46 -1.77
N GLU A 845 -12.56 63.82 -2.73
CA GLU A 845 -12.27 63.98 -4.15
C GLU A 845 -12.76 65.34 -4.67
N ASP A 846 -12.08 65.86 -5.70
CA ASP A 846 -12.43 67.12 -6.37
C ASP A 846 -13.63 66.97 -7.34
N GLU A 847 -14.26 65.78 -7.37
CA GLU A 847 -15.38 65.40 -8.23
C GLU A 847 -16.38 64.52 -7.46
N GLU A 848 -17.61 64.41 -7.96
CA GLU A 848 -18.62 63.49 -7.47
C GLU A 848 -18.17 62.03 -7.63
N ALA A 849 -18.41 61.24 -6.58
CA ALA A 849 -18.03 59.83 -6.53
C ALA A 849 -19.25 58.96 -6.18
N VAL A 850 -19.43 57.86 -6.91
CA VAL A 850 -20.43 56.84 -6.58
C VAL A 850 -19.76 55.82 -5.67
N ALA A 851 -20.24 55.69 -4.42
CA ALA A 851 -19.59 54.87 -3.41
C ALA A 851 -20.47 53.68 -2.98
N LYS A 852 -19.82 52.53 -2.73
CA LYS A 852 -20.40 51.32 -2.17
C LYS A 852 -19.60 50.91 -0.93
N LEU A 853 -20.28 50.53 0.14
CA LEU A 853 -19.67 49.99 1.35
C LEU A 853 -19.68 48.47 1.32
N GLU A 854 -18.56 47.88 1.70
CA GLU A 854 -18.46 46.48 2.10
C GLU A 854 -17.96 46.39 3.54
N VAL A 855 -18.59 45.51 4.31
CA VAL A 855 -18.20 45.21 5.69
C VAL A 855 -17.81 43.74 5.73
N HIS A 856 -16.56 43.47 6.09
CA HIS A 856 -16.07 42.12 6.34
C HIS A 856 -15.74 41.99 7.81
N VAL A 857 -16.30 40.98 8.46
CA VAL A 857 -15.94 40.61 9.81
C VAL A 857 -15.18 39.30 9.71
N PHE A 858 -14.00 39.24 10.32
CA PHE A 858 -13.18 38.04 10.43
C PHE A 858 -13.02 37.67 11.89
N GLY A 859 -13.08 36.37 12.18
CA GLY A 859 -12.93 35.83 13.53
C GLY A 859 -13.77 34.58 13.70
N GLU A 860 -13.74 33.99 14.89
CA GLU A 860 -14.39 32.71 15.16
C GLU A 860 -15.84 32.91 15.63
N GLN A 861 -16.79 32.20 15.00
CA GLN A 861 -18.24 32.21 15.32
C GLN A 861 -18.89 33.60 15.31
N ILE A 862 -18.79 34.26 14.15
CA ILE A 862 -19.28 35.61 13.95
C ILE A 862 -20.81 35.65 14.03
N PRO A 863 -21.39 36.50 14.89
CA PRO A 863 -22.83 36.66 14.99
C PRO A 863 -23.40 37.33 13.74
N ALA A 864 -24.71 37.21 13.52
CA ALA A 864 -25.39 38.02 12.54
C ALA A 864 -25.16 39.50 12.86
N PHE A 865 -25.00 40.32 11.83
CA PHE A 865 -24.78 41.76 11.98
C PHE A 865 -25.61 42.55 11.01
N ARG A 866 -25.88 43.80 11.38
CA ARG A 866 -26.79 44.70 10.65
C ARG A 866 -26.09 46.00 10.36
N VAL A 867 -26.32 46.53 9.18
CA VAL A 867 -25.72 47.78 8.70
C VAL A 867 -26.82 48.72 8.24
N GLN A 868 -26.78 49.95 8.74
CA GLN A 868 -27.73 51.01 8.40
C GLN A 868 -26.97 52.27 7.97
N ALA A 869 -27.21 52.75 6.76
CA ALA A 869 -26.64 53.99 6.24
C ALA A 869 -27.69 55.10 6.28
N ALA A 870 -27.47 56.14 7.11
CA ALA A 870 -28.41 57.25 7.30
C ALA A 870 -29.88 56.79 7.53
N ASP A 871 -30.85 57.36 6.81
CA ASP A 871 -32.29 57.03 6.88
C ASP A 871 -32.70 55.89 5.91
N GLN A 872 -31.76 55.07 5.43
CA GLN A 872 -32.04 53.92 4.56
C GLN A 872 -32.48 52.69 5.38
N ASP A 873 -33.02 51.69 4.68
CA ASP A 873 -33.42 50.39 5.25
C ASP A 873 -32.21 49.66 5.89
N GLU A 874 -32.49 48.85 6.90
CA GLU A 874 -31.48 48.06 7.60
C GLU A 874 -31.11 46.81 6.76
N HIS A 875 -29.82 46.63 6.50
CA HIS A 875 -29.31 45.49 5.75
C HIS A 875 -28.68 44.46 6.68
N ASN A 876 -29.12 43.20 6.58
CA ASN A 876 -28.67 42.11 7.44
C ASN A 876 -27.63 41.24 6.74
N ALA A 877 -26.61 40.83 7.47
CA ALA A 877 -25.67 39.78 7.10
C ALA A 877 -25.87 38.56 8.02
N GLU A 878 -25.85 37.37 7.43
CA GLU A 878 -25.99 36.11 8.16
C GLU A 878 -24.75 35.83 9.01
N ALA A 879 -24.92 35.04 10.07
CA ALA A 879 -23.83 34.58 10.92
C ALA A 879 -22.83 33.72 10.10
N GLY A 880 -21.54 33.85 10.42
CA GLY A 880 -20.45 33.16 9.72
C GLY A 880 -19.53 32.40 10.67
N GLN A 881 -18.89 31.32 10.21
CA GLN A 881 -17.95 30.57 11.07
C GLN A 881 -16.58 31.25 11.20
N GLU A 882 -16.02 31.73 10.09
CA GLU A 882 -14.70 32.39 10.04
C GLU A 882 -14.74 33.77 9.36
N GLU A 883 -15.67 33.96 8.43
CA GLU A 883 -15.92 35.21 7.72
C GLU A 883 -17.43 35.45 7.62
N ALA A 884 -17.85 36.68 7.89
CA ALA A 884 -19.18 37.17 7.58
C ALA A 884 -19.03 38.49 6.81
N LYS A 885 -19.72 38.61 5.67
CA LYS A 885 -19.57 39.77 4.78
C LYS A 885 -20.90 40.34 4.33
N LEU A 886 -20.94 41.66 4.21
CA LEU A 886 -21.99 42.42 3.54
C LEU A 886 -21.34 43.19 2.40
N THR A 887 -21.66 42.85 1.15
CA THR A 887 -21.06 43.44 -0.04
C THR A 887 -22.05 44.32 -0.81
N GLY A 888 -21.55 45.38 -1.42
CA GLY A 888 -22.30 46.18 -2.38
C GLY A 888 -23.39 47.08 -1.79
N LEU A 889 -23.33 47.46 -0.51
CA LEU A 889 -24.27 48.40 0.09
C LEU A 889 -24.11 49.79 -0.55
N PRO A 890 -25.10 50.32 -1.28
CA PRO A 890 -24.94 51.60 -1.97
C PRO A 890 -24.98 52.77 -0.97
N LEU A 891 -23.89 53.53 -0.89
CA LEU A 891 -23.85 54.80 -0.14
C LEU A 891 -24.42 55.98 -0.95
N GLY A 892 -24.76 55.74 -2.22
CA GLY A 892 -25.24 56.74 -3.17
C GLY A 892 -24.10 57.54 -3.83
N THR A 893 -24.48 58.60 -4.54
CA THR A 893 -23.52 59.58 -5.09
C THR A 893 -23.17 60.57 -3.99
N LEU A 894 -21.91 60.58 -3.56
CA LEU A 894 -21.39 61.55 -2.60
C LEU A 894 -20.85 62.76 -3.36
N GLY A 895 -21.43 63.93 -3.12
CA GLY A 895 -20.91 65.19 -3.63
C GLY A 895 -19.52 65.51 -3.05
N THR A 896 -18.80 66.41 -3.71
CA THR A 896 -17.53 66.95 -3.20
C THR A 896 -17.69 67.46 -1.77
N SER A 897 -16.86 66.99 -0.84
CA SER A 897 -16.89 67.35 0.59
C SER A 897 -18.18 66.96 1.35
N GLN A 898 -18.94 65.98 0.87
CA GLN A 898 -20.11 65.43 1.57
C GLN A 898 -19.72 64.27 2.50
N SER A 899 -20.41 64.12 3.64
CA SER A 899 -20.27 62.97 4.54
C SER A 899 -21.58 62.21 4.76
N THR A 900 -21.49 60.89 4.92
CA THR A 900 -22.61 59.99 5.27
C THR A 900 -22.24 59.18 6.51
N ARG A 901 -23.21 58.97 7.41
CA ARG A 901 -23.05 58.19 8.65
C ARG A 901 -23.60 56.77 8.50
N VAL A 902 -22.84 55.78 8.98
CA VAL A 902 -23.20 54.36 8.92
C VAL A 902 -23.11 53.72 10.31
N LYS A 903 -24.14 52.97 10.71
CA LYS A 903 -24.18 52.17 11.94
C LYS A 903 -24.00 50.70 11.60
N VAL A 904 -23.09 50.00 12.28
CA VAL A 904 -22.87 48.55 12.19
C VAL A 904 -23.12 47.94 13.58
N SER A 905 -24.05 47.00 13.70
CA SER A 905 -24.40 46.35 14.97
C SER A 905 -24.31 44.82 14.87
N LEU A 906 -23.52 44.20 15.75
CA LEU A 906 -23.35 42.75 15.85
C LEU A 906 -24.15 42.21 17.05
N ASP A 907 -24.81 41.06 16.87
CA ASP A 907 -25.58 40.42 17.95
C ASP A 907 -24.67 39.93 19.11
N PRO A 908 -25.17 39.85 20.36
CA PRO A 908 -24.38 39.41 21.51
C PRO A 908 -23.83 37.98 21.40
N ILE A 909 -22.59 37.77 21.83
CA ILE A 909 -21.93 36.45 21.82
C ILE A 909 -21.46 36.02 23.21
N GLN A 910 -21.45 34.71 23.46
CA GLN A 910 -21.09 34.13 24.77
C GLN A 910 -19.58 33.87 24.94
N LEU A 911 -18.81 33.89 23.86
CA LEU A 911 -17.42 33.46 23.85
C LEU A 911 -16.46 34.64 23.98
N THR A 912 -15.27 34.37 24.50
CA THR A 912 -14.14 35.31 24.44
C THR A 912 -13.46 35.20 23.09
N THR A 913 -13.48 36.26 22.31
CA THR A 913 -12.93 36.27 20.95
C THR A 913 -12.54 37.67 20.54
N SER A 914 -11.75 37.77 19.48
CA SER A 914 -11.42 39.04 18.82
C SER A 914 -11.93 39.00 17.38
N TYR A 915 -12.68 40.03 16.98
CA TYR A 915 -13.11 40.20 15.60
C TYR A 915 -12.31 41.29 14.91
N ASP A 916 -11.80 41.00 13.73
CA ASP A 916 -11.21 41.99 12.83
C ASP A 916 -12.27 42.44 11.82
N VAL A 917 -12.84 43.62 12.05
CA VAL A 917 -13.83 44.25 11.18
C VAL A 917 -13.11 45.13 10.16
N THR A 918 -13.15 44.73 8.90
CA THR A 918 -12.60 45.49 7.78
C THR A 918 -13.73 46.19 7.02
N LEU A 919 -13.70 47.52 7.04
CA LEU A 919 -14.66 48.36 6.34
C LEU A 919 -14.01 48.85 5.04
N ARG A 920 -14.61 48.54 3.89
CA ARG A 920 -14.09 48.90 2.56
C ARG A 920 -15.09 49.77 1.84
N VAL A 921 -14.67 50.96 1.41
CA VAL A 921 -15.48 51.80 0.53
C VAL A 921 -14.86 51.75 -0.86
N PHE A 922 -15.62 51.19 -1.80
CA PHE A 922 -15.29 51.19 -3.22
C PHE A 922 -16.00 52.36 -3.89
N TYR A 923 -15.27 53.15 -4.66
CA TYR A 923 -15.84 54.25 -5.40
C TYR A 923 -15.17 54.42 -6.76
N HIS A 924 -15.89 55.00 -7.70
CA HIS A 924 -15.33 55.52 -8.94
C HIS A 924 -15.79 56.96 -9.12
N LEU A 925 -14.99 57.74 -9.85
CA LEU A 925 -15.40 59.06 -10.29
C LEU A 925 -16.42 58.91 -11.43
N ILE A 926 -17.31 59.88 -11.60
CA ILE A 926 -18.26 59.86 -12.72
C ILE A 926 -17.53 59.95 -14.08
N SER A 927 -16.40 60.66 -14.12
CA SER A 927 -15.55 60.82 -15.31
C SER A 927 -14.81 59.55 -15.76
N ASP A 928 -14.54 58.59 -14.88
CA ASP A 928 -13.79 57.36 -15.16
C ASP A 928 -14.39 56.14 -14.44
N PRO A 929 -15.53 55.62 -14.94
CA PRO A 929 -16.24 54.50 -14.30
C PRO A 929 -15.49 53.16 -14.41
N ALA A 930 -14.46 53.07 -15.26
CA ALA A 930 -13.69 51.84 -15.46
C ALA A 930 -12.56 51.65 -14.41
N THR A 931 -12.19 52.71 -13.69
CA THR A 931 -11.13 52.67 -12.67
C THR A 931 -11.75 52.70 -11.27
N LEU A 932 -11.82 51.54 -10.62
CA LEU A 932 -12.31 51.41 -9.25
C LEU A 932 -11.23 51.83 -8.25
N VAL A 933 -11.57 52.75 -7.34
CA VAL A 933 -10.71 53.19 -6.23
C VAL A 933 -11.29 52.65 -4.93
N MET A 934 -10.42 52.27 -3.99
CA MET A 934 -10.84 51.58 -2.77
C MET A 934 -10.11 52.16 -1.55
N GLN A 935 -10.87 52.42 -0.49
CA GLN A 935 -10.38 52.85 0.83
C GLN A 935 -10.75 51.82 1.89
N ILE A 936 -9.80 51.50 2.80
CA ILE A 936 -9.99 50.53 3.89
C ILE A 936 -9.85 51.20 5.26
N LEU A 937 -10.73 50.85 6.20
CA LEU A 937 -10.56 51.08 7.64
C LEU A 937 -10.65 49.74 8.40
N PRO A 938 -9.54 49.22 8.94
CA PRO A 938 -9.56 48.08 9.85
C PRO A 938 -9.92 48.52 11.29
N VAL A 939 -10.78 47.76 11.96
CA VAL A 939 -11.23 47.96 13.35
C VAL A 939 -11.19 46.61 14.07
N GLN A 940 -10.50 46.53 15.21
CA GLN A 940 -10.43 45.32 16.02
C GLN A 940 -11.41 45.41 17.20
N LEU A 941 -12.26 44.40 17.38
CA LEU A 941 -13.20 44.27 18.50
C LEU A 941 -12.75 43.16 19.43
N ASN A 942 -12.48 43.48 20.69
CA ASN A 942 -12.08 42.49 21.70
C ASN A 942 -13.26 42.20 22.63
N VAL A 943 -13.72 40.94 22.65
CA VAL A 943 -14.81 40.45 23.50
C VAL A 943 -14.26 39.57 24.60
N VAL A 944 -14.49 39.94 25.86
CA VAL A 944 -13.90 39.26 27.03
C VAL A 944 -14.97 38.84 28.03
N ASN A 945 -14.74 37.75 28.76
CA ASN A 945 -15.69 37.27 29.76
C ASN A 945 -15.67 38.20 30.99
N PRO A 946 -16.82 38.68 31.43
CA PRO A 946 -16.90 39.61 32.56
C PRO A 946 -16.73 38.92 33.93
N PHE A 947 -17.00 37.61 34.03
CA PHE A 947 -16.95 36.86 35.30
C PHE A 947 -16.33 35.47 35.13
N GLU A 948 -15.63 34.99 36.15
CA GLU A 948 -15.21 33.59 36.29
C GLU A 948 -15.56 33.06 37.68
N ALA A 949 -15.83 31.75 37.81
CA ALA A 949 -16.22 31.13 39.07
C ALA A 949 -15.63 29.72 39.28
N ASN A 950 -15.39 29.37 40.54
CA ASN A 950 -15.02 28.03 41.01
C ASN A 950 -16.12 27.44 41.90
N TYR A 951 -16.27 26.11 41.90
CA TYR A 951 -17.42 25.44 42.51
C TYR A 951 -17.03 24.28 43.41
N ASP A 952 -17.63 24.21 44.60
CA ASP A 952 -17.54 23.06 45.51
C ASP A 952 -18.94 22.52 45.84
N LEU A 953 -19.17 21.22 45.68
CA LEU A 953 -20.44 20.57 46.07
C LEU A 953 -20.25 19.68 47.32
N ILE A 954 -20.81 20.12 48.44
CA ILE A 954 -20.56 19.51 49.75
C ILE A 954 -21.82 18.75 50.23
N PRO A 955 -21.71 17.46 50.60
CA PRO A 955 -22.83 16.71 51.19
C PRO A 955 -23.28 17.31 52.52
N ARG A 956 -24.59 17.39 52.74
CA ARG A 956 -25.20 17.81 54.01
C ARG A 956 -26.16 16.73 54.52
N LEU A 957 -26.44 16.76 55.83
CA LEU A 957 -27.44 15.89 56.42
C LEU A 957 -28.84 16.34 55.99
N HIS A 958 -29.62 15.41 55.43
CA HIS A 958 -31.05 15.65 55.19
C HIS A 958 -31.81 15.52 56.53
N PRO A 959 -32.67 16.49 56.90
CA PRO A 959 -33.34 16.50 58.20
C PRO A 959 -34.27 15.29 58.39
N ASP A 960 -34.99 14.90 57.34
CA ASP A 960 -35.92 13.77 57.41
C ASP A 960 -35.19 12.41 57.42
N PRO A 961 -35.76 11.37 58.06
CA PRO A 961 -35.26 10.00 57.94
C PRO A 961 -35.41 9.48 56.50
N TRP A 962 -34.59 8.49 56.13
CA TRP A 962 -34.79 7.80 54.86
C TRP A 962 -36.03 6.90 54.93
N PRO A 963 -36.80 6.80 53.83
CA PRO A 963 -38.02 6.00 53.81
C PRO A 963 -37.70 4.50 53.92
N SER A 964 -38.64 3.71 54.43
CA SER A 964 -38.44 2.31 54.81
C SER A 964 -39.19 1.38 53.86
N LEU A 965 -38.53 0.31 53.37
CA LEU A 965 -39.21 -0.75 52.59
C LEU A 965 -40.32 -1.49 53.37
N PHE A 966 -40.38 -1.29 54.68
CA PHE A 966 -41.36 -1.93 55.57
C PHE A 966 -42.52 -1.02 55.96
N ASP A 967 -42.49 0.26 55.56
CA ASP A 967 -43.58 1.21 55.81
C ASP A 967 -44.53 1.25 54.61
N HIS A 968 -45.74 0.72 54.81
CA HIS A 968 -46.76 0.60 53.76
C HIS A 968 -47.25 1.95 53.18
N GLU A 969 -47.02 3.06 53.88
CA GLU A 969 -47.37 4.42 53.43
C GLU A 969 -46.45 4.93 52.31
N ASP A 970 -45.28 4.28 52.12
CA ASP A 970 -44.24 4.65 51.15
C ASP A 970 -44.31 3.87 49.82
N VAL A 971 -45.26 2.92 49.69
CA VAL A 971 -45.45 2.12 48.45
C VAL A 971 -46.32 2.89 47.45
N GLN A 972 -45.78 3.22 46.27
CA GLN A 972 -46.53 3.89 45.19
C GLN A 972 -47.53 2.94 44.51
N ASP A 973 -48.73 3.44 44.21
CA ASP A 973 -49.74 2.74 43.41
C ASP A 973 -49.27 2.66 41.95
N PRO A 974 -49.02 1.46 41.39
CA PRO A 974 -48.43 1.28 40.06
C PRO A 974 -49.34 1.73 38.90
N ASN A 975 -50.56 2.20 39.17
CA ASN A 975 -51.54 2.62 38.16
C ASN A 975 -51.51 4.13 37.80
N ILE A 976 -50.55 4.92 38.31
CA ILE A 976 -50.40 6.33 37.94
C ILE A 976 -49.33 6.47 36.85
N THR A 977 -49.74 6.79 35.61
CA THR A 977 -48.88 6.84 34.41
C THR A 977 -48.55 8.26 33.92
N ASP A 978 -48.71 9.29 34.77
CA ASP A 978 -48.49 10.70 34.40
C ASP A 978 -47.24 11.26 35.09
N ASP A 979 -46.13 11.41 34.36
CA ASP A 979 -44.79 11.79 34.88
C ASP A 979 -44.77 13.11 35.66
N ALA A 980 -45.68 14.04 35.38
CA ALA A 980 -45.78 15.33 36.08
C ALA A 980 -46.42 15.22 37.49
N ALA A 981 -47.11 14.12 37.79
CA ALA A 981 -47.82 13.91 39.06
C ALA A 981 -47.11 12.94 40.03
N ILE A 982 -46.02 12.29 39.61
CA ILE A 982 -45.27 11.34 40.43
C ILE A 982 -44.45 12.10 41.48
N GLN A 983 -44.87 12.06 42.74
CA GLN A 983 -44.08 12.62 43.84
C GLN A 983 -42.81 11.77 44.08
N PRO A 984 -41.63 12.38 44.20
CA PRO A 984 -40.43 11.63 44.51
C PRO A 984 -40.49 11.11 45.95
N ARG A 985 -40.44 9.78 46.11
CA ARG A 985 -40.52 9.09 47.41
C ARG A 985 -39.33 8.18 47.69
N GLY A 986 -38.32 8.22 46.82
CA GLY A 986 -37.07 7.50 46.99
C GLY A 986 -36.08 8.22 47.91
N LEU A 987 -34.86 7.70 47.93
CA LEU A 987 -33.77 8.18 48.78
C LEU A 987 -33.46 9.66 48.53
N ALA A 988 -33.45 10.46 49.60
CA ALA A 988 -33.20 11.91 49.58
C ALA A 988 -31.85 12.26 50.24
N GLN A 989 -31.06 13.12 49.59
CA GLN A 989 -29.80 13.65 50.12
C GLN A 989 -29.72 15.17 49.90
N LYS A 990 -29.28 15.89 50.93
CA LYS A 990 -29.03 17.33 50.88
C LYS A 990 -27.57 17.60 50.47
N TRP A 991 -27.37 18.66 49.69
CA TRP A 991 -26.08 19.13 49.18
C TRP A 991 -26.00 20.66 49.28
N CYS A 992 -24.80 21.22 49.27
CA CYS A 992 -24.56 22.66 49.27
C CYS A 992 -23.53 22.99 48.18
N LEU A 993 -23.95 23.78 47.18
CA LEU A 993 -23.08 24.30 46.13
C LEU A 993 -22.52 25.65 46.59
N VAL A 994 -21.20 25.74 46.68
CA VAL A 994 -20.47 26.97 46.99
C VAL A 994 -19.82 27.47 45.70
N CYS A 995 -20.21 28.67 45.25
CA CYS A 995 -19.67 29.34 44.07
C CYS A 995 -18.77 30.50 44.50
N HIS A 996 -17.49 30.44 44.18
CA HIS A 996 -16.53 31.54 44.38
C HIS A 996 -16.29 32.24 43.05
N PHE A 997 -16.74 33.47 42.87
CA PHE A 997 -16.67 34.17 41.58
C PHE A 997 -16.04 35.56 41.69
N ALA A 998 -15.47 36.05 40.59
CA ALA A 998 -14.82 37.37 40.52
C ALA A 998 -15.12 38.08 39.18
N SER A 999 -15.14 39.42 39.20
CA SER A 999 -15.26 40.24 37.99
C SER A 999 -13.90 40.46 37.33
N PHE A 1000 -13.81 40.23 36.01
CA PHE A 1000 -12.63 40.48 35.18
C PHE A 1000 -12.82 41.64 34.21
N ALA A 1001 -13.92 42.39 34.34
CA ALA A 1001 -14.17 43.60 33.58
C ALA A 1001 -13.12 44.69 33.87
N SER A 1002 -12.89 45.60 32.91
CA SER A 1002 -12.04 46.78 33.07
C SER A 1002 -12.73 47.92 33.85
N GLU A 1003 -14.05 47.87 33.97
CA GLU A 1003 -14.90 48.81 34.69
C GLU A 1003 -15.72 48.11 35.78
N ASP A 1004 -16.30 48.88 36.70
CA ASP A 1004 -17.21 48.33 37.71
C ASP A 1004 -18.49 47.79 37.05
N LEU A 1005 -18.93 46.61 37.49
CA LEU A 1005 -20.18 45.99 37.06
C LEU A 1005 -21.16 45.89 38.23
N GLU A 1006 -22.45 46.00 37.93
CA GLU A 1006 -23.54 45.89 38.90
C GLU A 1006 -24.26 44.54 38.73
N ILE A 1007 -24.23 43.68 39.76
CA ILE A 1007 -24.96 42.41 39.78
C ILE A 1007 -26.36 42.60 40.33
N ILE A 1008 -27.36 42.19 39.55
CA ILE A 1008 -28.78 42.34 39.85
C ILE A 1008 -29.33 41.08 40.54
N SER A 1009 -28.90 39.89 40.11
CA SER A 1009 -29.35 38.62 40.71
C SER A 1009 -28.35 37.48 40.48
N MET A 1010 -28.31 36.53 41.42
CA MET A 1010 -27.56 35.27 41.35
C MET A 1010 -28.52 34.08 41.47
N ASP A 1011 -28.39 33.08 40.61
CA ASP A 1011 -29.15 31.83 40.73
C ASP A 1011 -28.29 30.60 40.41
N ALA A 1012 -28.68 29.45 40.97
CA ALA A 1012 -28.14 28.15 40.63
C ALA A 1012 -29.25 27.34 39.95
N GLU A 1013 -29.17 27.25 38.62
CA GLU A 1013 -30.15 26.57 37.78
C GLU A 1013 -29.81 25.08 37.67
N VAL A 1014 -30.82 24.24 37.90
CA VAL A 1014 -30.70 22.79 37.69
C VAL A 1014 -30.98 22.50 36.22
N LEU A 1015 -29.92 22.23 35.46
CA LEU A 1015 -30.03 21.93 34.03
C LEU A 1015 -30.61 20.54 33.81
N SER A 1016 -30.11 19.54 34.53
CA SER A 1016 -30.64 18.18 34.51
C SER A 1016 -30.25 17.38 35.75
N CYS A 1017 -31.09 16.41 36.11
CA CYS A 1017 -30.80 15.40 37.14
C CYS A 1017 -31.13 14.03 36.53
N GLN A 1018 -30.10 13.19 36.33
CA GLN A 1018 -30.23 11.92 35.61
C GLN A 1018 -30.52 10.74 36.56
N ASN A 1019 -30.98 9.62 36.01
CA ASN A 1019 -31.31 8.37 36.72
C ASN A 1019 -32.44 8.51 37.75
N ASN A 1020 -33.64 8.83 37.25
CA ASN A 1020 -34.90 8.92 38.01
C ASN A 1020 -34.75 9.65 39.35
N ALA A 1021 -34.08 10.80 39.33
CA ALA A 1021 -33.94 11.67 40.47
C ALA A 1021 -34.35 13.10 40.11
N ARG A 1022 -34.88 13.82 41.09
CA ARG A 1022 -35.20 15.23 41.01
C ARG A 1022 -34.29 16.00 41.95
N CYS A 1023 -33.76 17.12 41.49
CA CYS A 1023 -33.02 18.06 42.33
C CYS A 1023 -33.73 19.40 42.41
N THR A 1024 -33.81 19.99 43.60
CA THR A 1024 -34.40 21.31 43.82
C THR A 1024 -33.48 22.21 44.62
N THR A 1025 -33.40 23.48 44.24
CA THR A 1025 -32.69 24.53 45.00
C THR A 1025 -33.60 25.04 46.10
N ILE A 1026 -33.18 24.89 47.36
CA ILE A 1026 -33.99 25.21 48.54
C ILE A 1026 -33.66 26.60 49.10
N SER A 1027 -32.40 27.03 49.03
CA SER A 1027 -31.98 28.35 49.50
C SER A 1027 -31.06 29.02 48.49
N ARG A 1028 -31.22 30.33 48.35
CA ARG A 1028 -30.42 31.21 47.49
C ARG A 1028 -29.77 32.32 48.33
N PRO A 1029 -28.65 32.90 47.90
CA PRO A 1029 -28.10 34.12 48.51
C PRO A 1029 -29.08 35.30 48.36
N GLU A 1030 -29.23 36.13 49.39
CA GLU A 1030 -30.01 37.37 49.34
C GLU A 1030 -29.15 38.53 48.82
N ILE A 1031 -29.64 39.28 47.83
CA ILE A 1031 -28.99 40.49 47.28
C ILE A 1031 -29.93 41.68 47.49
N ALA A 1032 -29.37 42.83 47.88
CA ALA A 1032 -30.13 44.07 48.08
C ALA A 1032 -30.71 44.63 46.77
N ALA A 1033 -31.81 45.39 46.85
CA ALA A 1033 -32.58 45.85 45.69
C ALA A 1033 -31.82 46.87 44.80
N ASP A 1034 -30.76 47.48 45.32
CA ASP A 1034 -29.84 48.40 44.65
C ASP A 1034 -28.69 47.67 43.92
N GLY A 1035 -28.69 46.34 43.91
CA GLY A 1035 -27.68 45.52 43.25
C GLY A 1035 -26.35 45.46 44.00
N LEU A 1036 -25.54 44.45 43.69
CA LEU A 1036 -24.20 44.29 44.24
C LEU A 1036 -23.17 44.84 43.25
N ARG A 1037 -22.56 46.00 43.58
CA ARG A 1037 -21.43 46.54 42.80
C ARG A 1037 -20.17 45.72 43.05
N ILE A 1038 -19.56 45.22 41.98
CA ILE A 1038 -18.32 44.45 42.02
C ILE A 1038 -17.25 45.16 41.24
N SER A 1039 -16.17 45.51 41.94
CA SER A 1039 -14.99 46.07 41.31
C SER A 1039 -14.12 44.97 40.67
N PRO A 1040 -13.31 45.33 39.65
CA PRO A 1040 -12.40 44.39 39.00
C PRO A 1040 -11.55 43.60 40.01
N LYS A 1041 -11.43 42.28 39.79
CA LYS A 1041 -10.67 41.32 40.60
C LYS A 1041 -11.16 41.09 42.04
N GLN A 1042 -12.31 41.64 42.43
CA GLN A 1042 -12.91 41.36 43.73
C GLN A 1042 -13.62 39.99 43.72
N MET A 1043 -13.22 39.10 44.65
CA MET A 1043 -13.83 37.77 44.82
C MET A 1043 -15.04 37.85 45.76
N GLN A 1044 -16.10 37.13 45.41
CA GLN A 1044 -17.33 36.96 46.19
C GLN A 1044 -17.71 35.48 46.29
N GLU A 1045 -18.42 35.11 47.35
CA GLU A 1045 -18.90 33.76 47.60
C GLU A 1045 -20.43 33.72 47.61
N ALA A 1046 -21.02 32.73 46.93
CA ALA A 1046 -22.45 32.48 46.90
C ALA A 1046 -22.74 31.01 47.23
N GLN A 1047 -23.60 30.75 48.23
CA GLN A 1047 -23.97 29.40 48.66
C GLN A 1047 -25.42 29.06 48.29
N PHE A 1048 -25.62 27.87 47.72
CA PHE A 1048 -26.93 27.34 47.33
C PHE A 1048 -27.16 25.97 47.97
N ASN A 1049 -28.25 25.80 48.74
CA ASN A 1049 -28.61 24.48 49.26
C ASN A 1049 -29.51 23.74 48.27
N LEU A 1050 -29.18 22.49 47.99
CA LEU A 1050 -29.84 21.63 47.02
C LEU A 1050 -30.33 20.35 47.71
N VAL A 1051 -31.47 19.79 47.28
CA VAL A 1051 -31.89 18.43 47.67
C VAL A 1051 -32.10 17.60 46.42
N ALA A 1052 -31.38 16.49 46.35
CA ALA A 1052 -31.53 15.47 45.32
C ALA A 1052 -32.32 14.28 45.90
N GLN A 1053 -33.38 13.87 45.23
CA GLN A 1053 -34.26 12.79 45.68
C GLN A 1053 -34.67 11.88 44.52
N LYS A 1054 -34.60 10.56 44.73
CA LYS A 1054 -35.08 9.59 43.74
C LYS A 1054 -36.60 9.53 43.67
N TYR A 1055 -37.14 9.18 42.50
CA TYR A 1055 -38.57 8.95 42.34
C TYR A 1055 -39.05 7.72 43.12
N SER A 1056 -38.28 6.63 43.09
CA SER A 1056 -38.58 5.37 43.78
C SER A 1056 -37.44 4.91 44.69
N LEU A 1057 -37.79 4.24 45.79
CA LEU A 1057 -36.87 3.54 46.68
C LEU A 1057 -36.24 2.29 46.02
N ASP A 1058 -36.90 1.71 45.03
CA ASP A 1058 -36.41 0.54 44.30
C ASP A 1058 -35.29 0.89 43.31
N ASP A 1059 -35.14 2.17 42.97
CA ASP A 1059 -34.04 2.62 42.13
C ASP A 1059 -32.74 2.61 42.94
N ARG A 1060 -31.79 1.77 42.50
CA ARG A 1060 -30.48 1.57 43.15
C ARG A 1060 -29.30 2.12 42.34
N GLY A 1061 -29.53 2.80 41.21
CA GLY A 1061 -28.48 3.37 40.38
C GLY A 1061 -27.90 4.69 40.93
N PRO A 1062 -26.66 5.08 40.63
CA PRO A 1062 -26.16 6.40 41.02
C PRO A 1062 -26.84 7.53 40.22
N ALA A 1063 -27.18 8.67 40.83
CA ALA A 1063 -27.71 9.84 40.09
C ALA A 1063 -26.64 10.94 39.90
N SER A 1064 -26.62 11.59 38.74
CA SER A 1064 -25.76 12.74 38.43
C SER A 1064 -26.54 14.03 38.23
N LEU A 1065 -25.91 15.14 38.58
CA LEU A 1065 -26.50 16.48 38.60
C LEU A 1065 -25.68 17.45 37.74
N ASP A 1066 -26.35 18.12 36.81
CA ASP A 1066 -25.82 19.21 35.99
C ASP A 1066 -26.42 20.54 36.46
N LEU A 1067 -25.57 21.51 36.78
CA LEU A 1067 -25.97 22.83 37.30
C LEU A 1067 -25.35 23.95 36.47
N ALA A 1068 -25.97 25.12 36.48
CA ALA A 1068 -25.39 26.35 35.98
C ALA A 1068 -25.51 27.46 37.02
N PHE A 1069 -24.46 28.26 37.15
CA PHE A 1069 -24.44 29.47 37.95
C PHE A 1069 -24.73 30.68 37.06
N VAL A 1070 -25.86 31.35 37.31
CA VAL A 1070 -26.40 32.42 36.45
C VAL A 1070 -26.27 33.77 37.16
N LEU A 1071 -25.63 34.72 36.48
CA LEU A 1071 -25.46 36.11 36.91
C LEU A 1071 -26.20 37.06 35.95
N LYS A 1072 -27.04 37.95 36.48
CA LYS A 1072 -27.61 39.08 35.70
C LYS A 1072 -26.91 40.37 36.08
N TRP A 1073 -26.44 41.15 35.10
CA TRP A 1073 -25.59 42.32 35.31
C TRP A 1073 -25.77 43.42 34.26
N ARG A 1074 -25.26 44.63 34.54
CA ARG A 1074 -25.22 45.77 33.58
C ARG A 1074 -23.98 46.65 33.79
N ARG A 1075 -23.59 47.41 32.76
CA ARG A 1075 -22.50 48.41 32.83
C ARG A 1075 -22.95 49.66 33.59
N THR A 1076 -22.10 50.21 34.45
CA THR A 1076 -22.40 51.44 35.22
C THR A 1076 -22.29 52.73 34.39
N SER A 1077 -21.59 52.69 33.25
CA SER A 1077 -21.29 53.83 32.36
C SER A 1077 -22.47 54.31 31.49
N SER A 1078 -23.57 53.54 31.40
CA SER A 1078 -24.76 53.89 30.62
C SER A 1078 -26.03 53.65 31.43
N THR A 1079 -26.76 54.73 31.75
CA THR A 1079 -28.02 54.71 32.53
C THR A 1079 -29.21 54.09 31.79
N SER A 1080 -29.10 53.78 30.49
CA SER A 1080 -30.11 53.06 29.70
C SER A 1080 -29.63 51.68 29.21
N SER A 1081 -28.67 51.06 29.90
CA SER A 1081 -28.10 49.78 29.48
C SER A 1081 -29.07 48.60 29.64
N THR A 1082 -29.03 47.70 28.65
CA THR A 1082 -29.73 46.41 28.66
C THR A 1082 -29.16 45.51 29.76
N VAL A 1083 -30.01 44.73 30.44
CA VAL A 1083 -29.56 43.74 31.43
C VAL A 1083 -28.98 42.53 30.70
N ASN A 1084 -27.69 42.28 30.89
CA ASN A 1084 -26.98 41.14 30.33
C ASN A 1084 -27.06 39.95 31.29
N THR A 1085 -27.04 38.73 30.74
CA THR A 1085 -27.05 37.48 31.54
C THR A 1085 -25.83 36.65 31.19
N THR A 1086 -25.03 36.28 32.20
CA THR A 1086 -23.87 35.40 32.06
C THR A 1086 -24.16 34.09 32.79
N THR A 1087 -24.10 32.98 32.05
CA THR A 1087 -24.33 31.63 32.57
C THR A 1087 -23.02 30.86 32.56
N MET A 1088 -22.54 30.44 33.74
CA MET A 1088 -21.32 29.66 33.90
C MET A 1088 -21.68 28.23 34.31
N LEU A 1089 -21.22 27.24 33.54
CA LEU A 1089 -21.54 25.84 33.78
C LEU A 1089 -20.76 25.30 34.99
N VAL A 1090 -21.48 24.62 35.90
CA VAL A 1090 -20.88 23.91 37.02
C VAL A 1090 -20.49 22.50 36.55
N PRO A 1091 -19.30 21.98 36.91
CA PRO A 1091 -18.93 20.59 36.61
C PRO A 1091 -19.98 19.58 37.09
N ARG A 1092 -20.21 18.52 36.32
CA ARG A 1092 -21.17 17.46 36.66
C ARG A 1092 -20.76 16.74 37.95
N TYR A 1093 -21.69 16.61 38.89
CA TYR A 1093 -21.47 15.91 40.18
C TYR A 1093 -22.34 14.65 40.30
N ILE A 1094 -21.86 13.63 41.04
CA ILE A 1094 -22.67 12.46 41.44
C ILE A 1094 -23.24 12.73 42.84
N VAL A 1095 -24.57 12.79 42.95
CA VAL A 1095 -25.29 13.24 44.15
C VAL A 1095 -26.08 12.16 44.89
N LEU A 1096 -26.31 10.99 44.28
CA LEU A 1096 -27.01 9.87 44.92
C LEU A 1096 -26.28 8.55 44.64
N GLY A 1097 -25.01 8.46 45.05
CA GLY A 1097 -24.17 7.27 44.83
C GLY A 1097 -24.58 6.05 45.67
N THR A 1098 -24.07 4.88 45.30
CA THR A 1098 -24.31 3.60 46.01
C THR A 1098 -23.33 3.35 47.16
N GLU A 1099 -22.24 4.11 47.23
CA GLU A 1099 -21.26 3.99 48.32
C GLU A 1099 -21.82 4.52 49.64
N PRO A 1100 -21.55 3.84 50.77
CA PRO A 1100 -21.97 4.34 52.08
C PRO A 1100 -21.20 5.62 52.43
N ARG A 1101 -21.91 6.62 52.95
CA ARG A 1101 -21.30 7.88 53.43
C ARG A 1101 -21.47 8.03 54.94
N VAL A 1102 -20.47 8.63 55.58
CA VAL A 1102 -20.49 8.91 57.02
C VAL A 1102 -20.55 10.42 57.21
N LEU A 1103 -21.64 10.92 57.79
CA LEU A 1103 -21.83 12.33 58.09
C LEU A 1103 -21.71 12.54 59.60
N ALA A 1104 -21.02 13.59 60.03
CA ALA A 1104 -21.02 13.99 61.42
C ALA A 1104 -21.77 15.31 61.57
N SER A 1105 -22.70 15.35 62.52
CA SER A 1105 -23.28 16.59 63.01
C SER A 1105 -22.93 16.80 64.47
N TYR A 1106 -22.81 18.06 64.84
CA TYR A 1106 -22.60 18.46 66.22
C TYR A 1106 -23.77 19.32 66.67
N THR A 1107 -24.16 19.16 67.92
CA THR A 1107 -25.13 20.04 68.59
C THR A 1107 -24.60 20.35 69.97
N LEU A 1108 -24.58 21.63 70.35
CA LEU A 1108 -24.19 22.06 71.68
C LEU A 1108 -25.30 21.68 72.66
N ALA A 1109 -25.06 20.67 73.49
CA ALA A 1109 -26.04 20.13 74.43
C ALA A 1109 -26.19 21.01 75.67
N ASN A 1110 -25.09 21.65 76.09
CA ASN A 1110 -25.10 22.64 77.16
C ASN A 1110 -24.02 23.70 76.86
N PRO A 1111 -24.41 24.95 76.52
CA PRO A 1111 -23.45 26.03 76.25
C PRO A 1111 -22.57 26.37 77.46
N ALA A 1112 -23.15 26.37 78.67
CA ALA A 1112 -22.47 26.73 79.90
C ALA A 1112 -21.35 25.76 80.28
N THR A 1113 -21.43 24.47 79.90
CA THR A 1113 -20.36 23.48 80.13
C THR A 1113 -19.57 23.12 78.86
N GLY A 1114 -19.97 23.66 77.71
CA GLY A 1114 -19.40 23.30 76.41
C GLY A 1114 -19.73 21.87 75.98
N LEU A 1115 -20.64 21.16 76.66
CA LEU A 1115 -20.98 19.77 76.36
C LEU A 1115 -21.54 19.66 74.94
N VAL A 1116 -20.90 18.86 74.09
CA VAL A 1116 -21.30 18.65 72.69
C VAL A 1116 -21.83 17.23 72.49
N ASN A 1117 -22.97 17.10 71.82
CA ASN A 1117 -23.39 15.83 71.26
C ASN A 1117 -22.87 15.72 69.83
N LEU A 1118 -21.92 14.82 69.61
CA LEU A 1118 -21.42 14.44 68.30
C LEU A 1118 -22.24 13.26 67.79
N ASN A 1119 -23.04 13.48 66.75
CA ASN A 1119 -23.85 12.46 66.11
C ASN A 1119 -23.20 12.03 64.80
N VAL A 1120 -22.95 10.73 64.66
CA VAL A 1120 -22.31 10.15 63.49
C VAL A 1120 -23.35 9.32 62.77
N PHE A 1121 -23.75 9.76 61.58
CA PHE A 1121 -24.74 9.11 60.73
C PHE A 1121 -24.03 8.31 59.66
N ILE A 1122 -24.30 7.00 59.60
CA ILE A 1122 -23.87 6.11 58.54
C ILE A 1122 -25.06 5.88 57.62
N GLU A 1123 -24.94 6.39 56.41
CA GLU A 1123 -25.95 6.32 55.36
C GLU A 1123 -25.55 5.23 54.36
N ASN A 1124 -26.23 4.08 54.39
CA ASN A 1124 -25.98 2.95 53.50
C ASN A 1124 -26.96 2.98 52.34
N ALA A 1125 -26.59 3.64 51.24
CA ALA A 1125 -27.38 3.68 50.01
C ALA A 1125 -27.26 2.39 49.17
N SER A 1126 -26.42 1.43 49.57
CA SER A 1126 -26.19 0.19 48.82
C SER A 1126 -27.31 -0.84 48.99
N SER A 1127 -27.32 -1.84 48.12
CA SER A 1127 -28.19 -3.03 48.21
C SER A 1127 -27.70 -4.07 49.23
N HIS A 1128 -26.57 -3.83 49.89
CA HIS A 1128 -25.94 -4.81 50.77
C HIS A 1128 -26.14 -4.45 52.24
N PHE A 1129 -26.25 -5.49 53.06
CA PHE A 1129 -26.16 -5.35 54.51
C PHE A 1129 -24.70 -5.09 54.89
N LEU A 1130 -24.40 -3.89 55.37
CA LEU A 1130 -23.04 -3.48 55.70
C LEU A 1130 -22.82 -3.42 57.20
N THR A 1131 -21.59 -3.76 57.61
CA THR A 1131 -21.21 -3.80 59.03
C THR A 1131 -20.01 -2.88 59.25
N PHE A 1132 -20.19 -1.87 60.08
CA PHE A 1132 -19.16 -0.88 60.39
C PHE A 1132 -18.67 -1.04 61.83
N GLY A 1133 -17.36 -1.09 62.02
CA GLY A 1133 -16.72 -0.92 63.32
C GLY A 1133 -16.48 0.56 63.58
N LEU A 1134 -16.97 1.06 64.70
CA LEU A 1134 -16.70 2.42 65.18
C LEU A 1134 -15.75 2.32 66.37
N SER A 1135 -14.65 3.06 66.34
CA SER A 1135 -13.70 3.16 67.45
C SER A 1135 -13.39 4.62 67.76
N MET A 1136 -13.57 5.02 69.02
CA MET A 1136 -13.22 6.32 69.56
C MET A 1136 -12.05 6.15 70.54
N GLU A 1137 -10.95 6.86 70.33
CA GLU A 1137 -9.85 6.90 71.31
C GLU A 1137 -9.99 8.08 72.29
N PRO A 1138 -9.59 7.92 73.56
CA PRO A 1138 -9.56 9.02 74.53
C PRO A 1138 -8.53 10.08 74.12
N SER A 1139 -8.78 11.33 74.51
CA SER A 1139 -7.93 12.49 74.21
C SER A 1139 -7.75 13.34 75.48
N ASP A 1140 -6.64 14.07 75.57
CA ASP A 1140 -6.41 15.07 76.62
C ASP A 1140 -7.23 16.34 76.42
N GLU A 1141 -7.84 16.54 75.23
CA GLU A 1141 -8.65 17.72 74.88
C GLU A 1141 -10.12 17.60 75.32
N PHE A 1142 -10.63 16.38 75.52
CA PHE A 1142 -12.02 16.14 75.90
C PHE A 1142 -12.21 14.77 76.57
N ALA A 1143 -13.15 14.68 77.50
CA ALA A 1143 -13.68 13.41 77.98
C ALA A 1143 -14.91 13.03 77.13
N PHE A 1144 -15.11 11.74 76.84
CA PHE A 1144 -16.31 11.30 76.12
C PHE A 1144 -17.10 10.20 76.84
N SER A 1145 -18.42 10.24 76.65
CA SER A 1145 -19.35 9.18 77.04
C SER A 1145 -19.98 8.56 75.79
N GLY A 1146 -19.78 7.25 75.63
CA GLY A 1146 -20.17 6.47 74.46
C GLY A 1146 -19.37 5.17 74.36
N ALA A 1147 -19.71 4.29 73.43
CA ALA A 1147 -18.97 3.04 73.26
C ALA A 1147 -17.58 3.31 72.67
N LYS A 1148 -16.52 2.97 73.42
CA LYS A 1148 -15.12 3.10 72.96
C LYS A 1148 -14.90 2.33 71.65
N GLN A 1149 -15.40 1.09 71.58
CA GLN A 1149 -15.44 0.29 70.36
C GLN A 1149 -16.83 -0.34 70.24
N THR A 1150 -17.47 -0.19 69.09
CA THR A 1150 -18.77 -0.82 68.81
C THR A 1150 -18.87 -1.26 67.36
N THR A 1151 -19.82 -2.15 67.08
CA THR A 1151 -20.13 -2.61 65.72
C THR A 1151 -21.56 -2.22 65.39
N MET A 1152 -21.74 -1.49 64.29
CA MET A 1152 -23.03 -1.08 63.79
C MET A 1152 -23.35 -1.83 62.50
N HIS A 1153 -24.48 -2.52 62.51
CA HIS A 1153 -25.06 -3.18 61.34
C HIS A 1153 -26.08 -2.24 60.70
N VAL A 1154 -25.91 -1.93 59.41
CA VAL A 1154 -26.76 -1.00 58.67
C VAL A 1154 -27.41 -1.75 57.50
N LEU A 1155 -28.74 -1.79 57.48
CA LEU A 1155 -29.52 -2.45 56.43
C LEU A 1155 -29.30 -1.74 55.07
N PRO A 1156 -29.54 -2.42 53.94
CA PRO A 1156 -29.62 -1.77 52.64
C PRO A 1156 -30.58 -0.58 52.67
N VAL A 1157 -30.24 0.49 51.96
CA VAL A 1157 -31.07 1.71 51.80
C VAL A 1157 -31.57 2.25 53.15
N SER A 1158 -30.69 2.28 54.16
CA SER A 1158 -31.04 2.76 55.50
C SER A 1158 -29.94 3.64 56.10
N ARG A 1159 -30.34 4.47 57.06
CA ARG A 1159 -29.44 5.33 57.84
C ARG A 1159 -29.49 4.92 59.30
N ARG A 1160 -28.32 4.80 59.94
CA ARG A 1160 -28.21 4.64 61.39
C ARG A 1160 -27.25 5.65 61.98
N SER A 1161 -27.43 6.00 63.25
CA SER A 1161 -26.55 6.93 63.95
C SER A 1161 -25.98 6.35 65.23
N ALA A 1162 -24.83 6.88 65.63
CA ALA A 1162 -24.25 6.73 66.96
C ALA A 1162 -23.97 8.11 67.54
N THR A 1163 -24.33 8.32 68.81
CA THR A 1163 -24.11 9.58 69.52
C THR A 1163 -22.99 9.42 70.54
N TYR A 1164 -22.02 10.33 70.49
CA TYR A 1164 -20.97 10.49 71.49
C TYR A 1164 -21.19 11.82 72.21
N ARG A 1165 -21.21 11.80 73.53
CA ARG A 1165 -21.26 13.02 74.34
C ARG A 1165 -19.84 13.42 74.67
N LEU A 1166 -19.38 14.55 74.14
CA LEU A 1166 -18.03 15.08 74.33
C LEU A 1166 -18.11 16.22 75.34
N LEU A 1167 -17.44 16.06 76.48
CA LEU A 1167 -17.20 17.11 77.45
C LEU A 1167 -15.81 17.70 77.17
N PRO A 1168 -15.71 18.88 76.55
CA PRO A 1168 -14.42 19.47 76.23
C PRO A 1168 -13.68 19.91 77.50
N LEU A 1169 -12.35 19.76 77.49
CA LEU A 1169 -11.43 20.27 78.51
C LEU A 1169 -10.77 21.59 78.05
N VAL A 1170 -11.00 21.99 76.79
CA VAL A 1170 -10.48 23.22 76.16
C VAL A 1170 -11.63 23.97 75.47
N ARG A 1171 -11.68 25.30 75.60
CA ARG A 1171 -12.70 26.17 74.98
C ARG A 1171 -12.11 27.21 74.03
N GLY A 1172 -12.94 27.76 73.16
CA GLY A 1172 -12.55 28.76 72.15
C GLY A 1172 -11.63 28.19 71.06
N ALA A 1173 -11.63 26.87 70.88
CA ALA A 1173 -10.75 26.15 69.99
C ALA A 1173 -11.49 25.00 69.30
N PHE A 1174 -10.92 24.50 68.21
CA PHE A 1174 -11.36 23.25 67.60
C PHE A 1174 -10.75 22.07 68.36
N ILE A 1175 -11.59 21.14 68.84
CA ILE A 1175 -11.14 19.85 69.40
C ILE A 1175 -11.16 18.77 68.31
N ARG A 1176 -10.31 17.74 68.45
CA ARG A 1176 -10.21 16.64 67.47
C ARG A 1176 -10.67 15.28 68.04
N PRO A 1177 -11.92 14.87 67.79
CA PRO A 1177 -12.38 13.52 68.13
C PRO A 1177 -11.67 12.47 67.27
N SER A 1178 -10.90 11.59 67.90
CA SER A 1178 -10.21 10.46 67.24
C SER A 1178 -11.18 9.31 66.95
N LEU A 1179 -12.19 9.59 66.13
CA LEU A 1179 -13.23 8.66 65.74
C LEU A 1179 -12.90 8.05 64.37
N VAL A 1180 -12.86 6.71 64.33
CA VAL A 1180 -12.65 5.95 63.10
C VAL A 1180 -13.87 5.08 62.82
N VAL A 1181 -14.43 5.20 61.62
CA VAL A 1181 -15.48 4.32 61.11
C VAL A 1181 -14.88 3.43 60.02
N ARG A 1182 -14.85 2.12 60.26
CA ARG A 1182 -14.27 1.14 59.34
C ARG A 1182 -15.33 0.14 58.89
N ASP A 1183 -15.46 -0.06 57.59
CA ASP A 1183 -16.21 -1.19 57.04
C ASP A 1183 -15.48 -2.50 57.41
N LYS A 1184 -16.16 -3.41 58.12
CA LYS A 1184 -15.55 -4.67 58.58
C LYS A 1184 -15.36 -5.69 57.46
N TYR A 1185 -16.18 -5.64 56.42
CA TYR A 1185 -16.09 -6.56 55.30
C TYR A 1185 -14.96 -6.15 54.35
N PHE A 1186 -14.93 -4.88 53.93
CA PHE A 1186 -13.92 -4.36 53.01
C PHE A 1186 -12.65 -3.85 53.70
N GLN A 1187 -12.62 -3.78 55.03
CA GLN A 1187 -11.52 -3.20 55.83
C GLN A 1187 -11.17 -1.75 55.45
N LYS A 1188 -12.10 -1.02 54.82
CA LYS A 1188 -11.93 0.37 54.38
C LYS A 1188 -12.34 1.33 55.49
N VAL A 1189 -11.48 2.29 55.83
CA VAL A 1189 -11.84 3.40 56.72
C VAL A 1189 -12.61 4.45 55.91
N LEU A 1190 -13.81 4.77 56.34
CA LEU A 1190 -14.65 5.78 55.70
C LEU A 1190 -14.35 7.16 56.29
N ARG A 1191 -14.24 8.16 55.40
CA ARG A 1191 -14.04 9.55 55.80
C ARG A 1191 -15.33 10.10 56.40
N ILE A 1192 -15.22 10.72 57.57
CA ILE A 1192 -16.33 11.39 58.25
C ILE A 1192 -16.48 12.80 57.67
N ILE A 1193 -17.63 13.10 57.08
CA ILE A 1193 -17.89 14.38 56.40
C ILE A 1193 -18.51 15.34 57.43
N PRO A 1194 -17.86 16.49 57.72
CA PRO A 1194 -18.40 17.47 58.66
C PRO A 1194 -19.63 18.16 58.07
N THR A 1195 -20.67 18.34 58.89
CA THR A 1195 -21.77 19.25 58.55
C THR A 1195 -21.47 20.68 59.07
N GLU A 1196 -22.49 21.54 59.18
CA GLU A 1196 -22.35 22.93 59.62
C GLU A 1196 -21.60 23.03 60.96
N GLY A 1197 -20.78 24.07 61.13
CA GLY A 1197 -19.98 24.37 62.34
C GLY A 1197 -18.83 23.39 62.66
N MET A 1198 -18.51 22.48 61.74
CA MET A 1198 -17.39 21.54 61.85
C MET A 1198 -16.42 21.72 60.67
N LYS A 1199 -15.16 21.33 60.86
CA LYS A 1199 -14.14 21.32 59.81
C LYS A 1199 -13.49 19.95 59.73
N ILE A 1200 -12.77 19.70 58.64
CA ILE A 1200 -11.95 18.50 58.49
C ILE A 1200 -10.57 18.91 57.97
N ASP A 1201 -9.52 18.40 58.60
CA ASP A 1201 -8.14 18.56 58.16
C ASP A 1201 -7.55 17.22 57.72
N LYS A 1202 -6.22 17.15 57.53
CA LYS A 1202 -5.53 15.91 57.14
C LYS A 1202 -5.57 14.83 58.23
N ASP A 1203 -5.71 15.24 59.49
CA ASP A 1203 -5.59 14.38 60.66
C ASP A 1203 -6.95 13.94 61.23
N GLY A 1204 -8.05 14.58 60.81
CA GLY A 1204 -9.41 14.11 61.07
C GLY A 1204 -10.46 15.20 61.19
N LEU A 1205 -11.57 14.84 61.84
CA LEU A 1205 -12.71 15.71 62.11
C LEU A 1205 -12.37 16.72 63.22
N LEU A 1206 -12.72 18.00 63.01
CA LEU A 1206 -12.56 19.09 63.97
C LEU A 1206 -13.92 19.66 64.36
N VAL A 1207 -14.15 19.80 65.67
CA VAL A 1207 -15.39 20.31 66.24
C VAL A 1207 -15.10 21.62 66.95
N TRP A 1208 -15.77 22.70 66.56
CA TRP A 1208 -15.61 24.00 67.24
C TRP A 1208 -16.26 23.96 68.62
N ILE A 1209 -15.49 24.32 69.66
CA ILE A 1209 -16.00 24.55 71.00
C ILE A 1209 -16.02 26.06 71.24
N PRO A 1210 -17.21 26.67 71.43
CA PRO A 1210 -17.31 28.09 71.75
C PRO A 1210 -16.50 28.44 73.01
N PRO A 1211 -16.00 29.68 73.14
CA PRO A 1211 -15.44 30.17 74.40
C PRO A 1211 -16.48 30.10 75.51
N GLU A 1212 -16.03 30.11 76.77
CA GLU A 1212 -16.93 30.33 77.91
C GLU A 1212 -17.51 31.74 77.74
N GLU A 1213 -18.83 31.90 77.79
CA GLU A 1213 -19.43 33.23 77.84
C GLU A 1213 -18.93 33.90 79.13
N GLU A 1214 -18.03 34.88 79.00
CA GLU A 1214 -17.77 35.84 80.06
C GLU A 1214 -19.11 36.54 80.33
N GLU A 1215 -19.59 36.48 81.57
CA GLU A 1215 -20.66 37.37 82.01
C GLU A 1215 -20.18 38.80 81.73
N GLU A 1216 -20.78 39.45 80.72
CA GLU A 1216 -20.69 40.90 80.60
C GLU A 1216 -21.25 41.50 81.90
N GLU A 1217 -20.35 41.89 82.81
CA GLU A 1217 -20.66 42.89 83.82
C GLU A 1217 -21.11 44.15 83.07
N ASP A 1218 -22.38 44.53 83.27
CA ASP A 1218 -22.98 45.79 82.83
C ASP A 1218 -22.04 46.99 83.05
N SER A 1219 -21.60 47.64 81.96
CA SER A 1219 -21.35 49.10 81.95
C SER A 1219 -21.38 49.71 80.55
#